data_AF-A0AAW1M4N0-F1
#
_entry.id   AF-A0AAW1M4N0-F1
#
_cell.length_a   1.000
_cell.length_b   1.000
_cell.length_c   1.000
_cell.angle_alpha   90.00
_cell.angle_beta   90.00
_cell.angle_gamma   90.00
#
_symmetry.space_group_name_H-M   'P 1'
#
loop_
_entity.id
_entity.type
_entity.pdbx_description
1 polymer ?
#
loop_
_entity_poly.entity_id
_entity_poly.type
_entity_poly.pdbx_seq_one_letter_code
_entity_poly.pdbx_strand_id
1 'polypeptide(L)'
;MASKGLITLSRLSLFFFFALLLDFAHVSHGSPRRSGFSSVLSLFNLKEKSRFWTESVMHGDFEDLGSSSPGKSGAFKYSQAGNIANYLKIKEVDSLYLPVPVNFIFIGFEGKGNQGFRLEAEELERWFTNIDHIFEHTRIPQMEEILNPFHNINVDKGKHHFTTLSHVNYNFSAHAVQMNEKVTTLFEHAIAVLSRKDNVGINDDLWQVDMDMMEVIVDSFIEYLQLGNAYNIFVLNPKRDANMTRYGYRRGLSESELNFLRQNKSLQASVHESKSFSDITLAIEKIQRPLYEKHPMAKFAWTTTEETDTVEWSSRCSKALDNIQSLYQGKDTDYIVQSKVLQVVNGKSGDLKLAYQKELKSGDFSSLHAECLTDAWIGKDRWAFIDLTAGPFTWGPAVGGQGVRTEQSLPNVTKTIGAVSETSEEEAEEQLQDVIQERFSILGDKEHEAIDILLAEIDIYELFSFKHCKGRKVRLALCEELDERMKELKNELQSMEGDEYGESHRKKALDALKRMENWNLFSDAHETSHNYTVARDTFLAHLGSTLRGSMKHIITPSVADGAFHFYDQISYQLFFVTPDKVKNVKQLPVDLKALMEGLSSLLLPSQKVMFSQHLIPLSDDPALAMAFSVARRAAAVPMLLVNGTYRKIVSNYLDSFILQHQLQRINDHNSLKGKHASNRLTLEVPIFWFIHADPLFIDKHYQAKALSDMIIVVQSDTPSWESHLQCNGQSILWDLRRPVKAAIAAASEHLAGLLPLHLVYSHAHETAVENWIWSVGCSPLSVTSEGWRISQFQSDTIARNYIITSLEESIQLVNSAINLLAREQTSQKSFKIFQSQESELVNQYKYVVSMWKRIATVVGGLRHADGVRQLHTLDDASKRFAEVVNTTVALLHPIHCTKDRKVDVEFDMTTIPAFLVVLLIIWLVLRPRRAKPKIN
;
A
#
# COMPACT_ATOMS: atom_id res chain seq x y z
N MET A 1 -28.89 59.41 22.89
CA MET A 1 -28.17 60.34 21.98
C MET A 1 -28.56 59.92 20.56
N ALA A 2 -29.25 60.69 19.72
CA ALA A 2 -29.05 62.08 19.26
C ALA A 2 -27.85 62.19 18.29
N SER A 3 -27.92 62.81 17.10
CA SER A 3 -29.03 63.45 16.32
C SER A 3 -28.49 63.73 14.89
N LYS A 4 -29.17 63.76 13.72
CA LYS A 4 -30.58 63.78 13.18
C LYS A 4 -30.55 63.10 11.78
N GLY A 5 -31.62 62.89 10.99
CA GLY A 5 -33.07 63.07 11.15
C GLY A 5 -33.76 63.55 9.86
N LEU A 6 -35.08 63.29 9.73
CA LEU A 6 -36.12 64.12 9.05
C LEU A 6 -35.97 64.38 7.52
N ILE A 7 -36.98 64.33 6.62
CA ILE A 7 -38.43 64.62 6.67
C ILE A 7 -39.24 63.73 5.67
N THR A 8 -40.50 63.49 6.04
CA THR A 8 -41.76 63.05 5.38
C THR A 8 -41.97 63.24 3.83
N LEU A 9 -43.09 62.87 3.14
CA LEU A 9 -44.50 62.63 3.55
C LEU A 9 -45.29 61.80 2.50
N SER A 10 -46.24 60.98 3.01
CA SER A 10 -47.43 60.36 2.40
C SER A 10 -48.04 60.95 1.11
N ARG A 11 -48.67 60.10 0.26
CA ARG A 11 -50.15 60.01 0.17
C ARG A 11 -50.71 58.77 -0.56
N LEU A 12 -52.00 58.53 -0.27
CA LEU A 12 -53.03 57.58 -0.72
C LEU A 12 -52.92 56.94 -2.13
N SER A 13 -53.65 55.88 -2.51
CA SER A 13 -54.37 54.76 -1.82
C SER A 13 -55.44 54.15 -2.75
N LEU A 14 -55.27 52.87 -3.12
CA LEU A 14 -56.31 51.93 -3.61
C LEU A 14 -57.08 52.20 -4.93
N PHE A 15 -57.56 51.08 -5.50
CA PHE A 15 -58.49 50.90 -6.65
C PHE A 15 -57.97 51.41 -8.03
N PHE A 16 -58.04 50.66 -9.13
CA PHE A 16 -58.66 49.36 -9.42
C PHE A 16 -57.66 48.40 -10.08
N PHE A 17 -57.76 47.09 -9.80
CA PHE A 17 -57.90 46.07 -10.83
C PHE A 17 -58.45 44.78 -10.20
N PHE A 18 -59.45 44.16 -10.83
CA PHE A 18 -60.12 42.96 -10.36
C PHE A 18 -60.25 41.96 -11.51
N ALA A 19 -60.07 40.67 -11.21
CA ALA A 19 -60.31 39.50 -12.05
C ALA A 19 -59.81 39.52 -13.52
N LEU A 20 -58.72 38.78 -13.79
CA LEU A 20 -58.78 37.63 -14.69
C LEU A 20 -57.51 36.77 -14.59
N LEU A 21 -57.58 35.68 -13.81
CA LEU A 21 -56.83 34.42 -13.97
C LEU A 21 -57.24 33.41 -12.87
N LEU A 22 -58.38 32.76 -13.11
CA LEU A 22 -58.69 31.39 -12.64
C LEU A 22 -58.63 30.50 -13.90
N ASP A 23 -58.30 29.22 -13.86
CA ASP A 23 -57.91 28.31 -12.75
C ASP A 23 -56.69 27.47 -13.25
N PHE A 24 -56.21 26.30 -12.80
CA PHE A 24 -56.62 25.18 -11.93
C PHE A 24 -55.33 24.60 -11.27
N ALA A 25 -55.31 23.84 -10.16
CA ALA A 25 -56.33 23.47 -9.17
C ALA A 25 -55.65 22.91 -7.90
N HIS A 26 -56.45 22.64 -6.86
CA HIS A 26 -56.21 21.74 -5.72
C HIS A 26 -54.91 21.78 -4.89
N VAL A 27 -55.09 22.11 -3.61
CA VAL A 27 -54.18 21.79 -2.49
C VAL A 27 -54.96 21.00 -1.44
N SER A 28 -54.34 19.97 -0.82
CA SER A 28 -54.85 19.39 0.43
C SER A 28 -53.72 18.79 1.29
N HIS A 29 -53.41 19.51 2.37
CA HIS A 29 -52.85 19.10 3.67
C HIS A 29 -51.94 17.87 3.84
N GLY A 30 -50.73 18.14 4.36
CA GLY A 30 -49.94 17.26 5.22
C GLY A 30 -49.14 18.09 6.23
N SER A 31 -49.18 17.73 7.53
CA SER A 31 -48.58 18.52 8.63
C SER A 31 -47.08 18.25 8.84
N PRO A 32 -46.30 19.17 9.46
CA PRO A 32 -44.84 19.07 9.48
C PRO A 32 -44.33 17.92 10.36
N ARG A 33 -43.30 17.20 9.88
CA ARG A 33 -42.50 16.28 10.69
C ARG A 33 -41.19 16.94 11.12
N ARG A 34 -40.76 16.62 12.34
CA ARG A 34 -39.55 17.13 13.00
C ARG A 34 -38.29 16.78 12.20
N SER A 35 -37.24 17.59 12.37
CA SER A 35 -35.88 17.24 12.00
C SER A 35 -35.41 16.01 12.78
N GLY A 36 -35.44 14.84 12.16
CA GLY A 36 -34.74 13.67 12.66
C GLY A 36 -33.24 13.86 12.48
N PHE A 37 -32.46 13.66 13.53
CA PHE A 37 -31.01 13.55 13.42
C PHE A 37 -30.68 12.33 12.54
N SER A 38 -29.83 12.51 11.53
CA SER A 38 -29.26 11.40 10.77
C SER A 38 -28.32 10.61 11.68
N SER A 39 -28.63 9.34 11.94
CA SER A 39 -27.81 8.44 12.74
C SER A 39 -26.41 8.28 12.16
N VAL A 40 -25.38 8.50 13.00
CA VAL A 40 -23.96 8.54 12.61
C VAL A 40 -23.40 7.17 12.20
N LEU A 41 -24.09 6.06 12.52
CA LEU A 41 -23.65 4.69 12.24
C LEU A 41 -24.70 3.94 11.43
N SER A 42 -24.36 3.60 10.17
CA SER A 42 -25.15 2.74 9.28
C SER A 42 -24.23 2.11 8.21
N LEU A 43 -23.21 1.36 8.67
CA LEU A 43 -22.14 0.80 7.83
C LEU A 43 -22.60 -0.19 6.72
N PHE A 44 -23.84 -0.67 6.77
CA PHE A 44 -24.35 -1.73 5.88
C PHE A 44 -25.57 -1.33 5.04
N ASN A 45 -25.73 -0.03 4.69
CA ASN A 45 -26.81 0.43 3.82
C ASN A 45 -26.28 1.10 2.53
N LEU A 46 -25.49 0.32 1.76
CA LEU A 46 -25.09 0.66 0.41
C LEU A 46 -26.31 0.57 -0.53
N LYS A 47 -26.87 1.72 -0.91
CA LYS A 47 -27.93 1.79 -1.91
C LYS A 47 -27.40 1.30 -3.27
N GLU A 48 -28.13 0.41 -3.93
CA GLU A 48 -27.87 -0.16 -5.28
C GLU A 48 -27.72 0.87 -6.44
N LYS A 49 -27.66 2.17 -6.14
CA LYS A 49 -27.56 3.27 -7.11
C LYS A 49 -26.34 4.17 -6.88
N SER A 50 -25.40 3.75 -6.03
CA SER A 50 -24.03 4.29 -6.02
C SER A 50 -23.36 4.01 -7.37
N ARG A 51 -22.89 5.05 -8.07
CA ARG A 51 -22.29 4.96 -9.41
C ARG A 51 -20.84 4.42 -9.39
N PHE A 52 -20.64 3.24 -8.84
CA PHE A 52 -19.46 2.44 -9.14
C PHE A 52 -19.66 1.82 -10.53
N TRP A 53 -18.70 2.04 -11.42
CA TRP A 53 -18.72 1.69 -12.84
C TRP A 53 -19.75 2.45 -13.69
N THR A 54 -19.23 3.20 -14.67
CA THR A 54 -19.85 3.31 -16.00
C THR A 54 -18.78 3.02 -17.03
N GLU A 55 -18.83 1.85 -17.64
CA GLU A 55 -17.83 1.36 -18.61
C GLU A 55 -17.68 2.29 -19.83
N SER A 56 -18.64 3.19 -20.07
CA SER A 56 -18.66 4.21 -21.13
C SER A 56 -17.39 5.08 -21.28
N VAL A 57 -16.51 5.15 -20.27
CA VAL A 57 -15.21 5.87 -20.40
C VAL A 57 -14.13 4.98 -21.05
N MET A 58 -14.23 3.65 -20.91
CA MET A 58 -13.27 2.68 -21.46
C MET A 58 -13.79 1.92 -22.68
N HIS A 59 -15.08 1.56 -22.69
CA HIS A 59 -15.81 0.85 -23.76
C HIS A 59 -16.88 1.70 -24.46
N GLY A 60 -16.94 3.01 -24.20
CA GLY A 60 -17.62 3.91 -25.13
C GLY A 60 -16.84 3.99 -26.44
N ASP A 61 -17.49 3.68 -27.57
CA ASP A 61 -16.91 3.86 -28.89
C ASP A 61 -16.76 5.37 -29.20
N PHE A 62 -15.55 5.89 -28.96
CA PHE A 62 -15.19 7.29 -29.19
C PHE A 62 -15.21 7.70 -30.68
N GLU A 63 -15.66 6.84 -31.58
CA GLU A 63 -16.13 7.20 -32.92
C GLU A 63 -17.29 8.21 -32.85
N ASP A 64 -18.13 8.16 -31.81
CA ASP A 64 -19.27 9.08 -31.58
C ASP A 64 -18.85 10.51 -31.17
N LEU A 65 -17.54 10.77 -31.08
CA LEU A 65 -16.95 12.12 -31.25
C LEU A 65 -16.72 12.40 -32.75
N GLY A 66 -17.79 12.29 -33.53
CA GLY A 66 -17.84 12.65 -34.95
C GLY A 66 -18.19 14.12 -35.15
N SER A 67 -17.65 14.74 -36.19
CA SER A 67 -17.87 16.17 -36.48
C SER A 67 -19.34 16.47 -36.79
N SER A 68 -19.88 17.54 -36.20
CA SER A 68 -21.26 17.95 -36.49
C SER A 68 -21.37 18.51 -37.91
N SER A 69 -22.42 18.13 -38.65
CA SER A 69 -22.48 18.35 -40.10
C SER A 69 -22.44 19.84 -40.48
N PRO A 70 -21.72 20.21 -41.55
CA PRO A 70 -21.46 21.61 -41.90
C PRO A 70 -22.74 22.31 -42.37
N GLY A 71 -23.36 23.06 -41.47
CA GLY A 71 -24.61 23.78 -41.74
C GLY A 71 -25.07 24.67 -40.59
N LYS A 72 -26.17 25.41 -40.81
CA LYS A 72 -26.75 26.33 -39.82
C LYS A 72 -27.14 25.62 -38.50
N SER A 73 -27.43 24.33 -38.56
CA SER A 73 -27.70 23.44 -37.43
C SER A 73 -26.50 23.26 -36.49
N GLY A 74 -25.27 23.15 -37.02
CA GLY A 74 -24.05 23.03 -36.21
C GLY A 74 -23.79 24.29 -35.40
N ALA A 75 -23.88 25.47 -36.04
CA ALA A 75 -23.72 26.77 -35.38
C ALA A 75 -24.76 27.00 -34.26
N PHE A 76 -26.01 26.54 -34.45
CA PHE A 76 -27.05 26.60 -33.43
C PHE A 76 -26.74 25.69 -32.24
N LYS A 77 -26.40 24.41 -32.50
CA LYS A 77 -25.98 23.44 -31.45
C LYS A 77 -24.78 23.95 -30.65
N TYR A 78 -23.80 24.55 -31.32
CA TYR A 78 -22.65 25.19 -30.68
C TYR A 78 -23.09 26.29 -29.72
N SER A 79 -23.88 27.26 -30.17
CA SER A 79 -24.41 28.33 -29.28
C SER A 79 -25.31 27.83 -28.15
N GLN A 80 -25.96 26.67 -28.29
CA GLN A 80 -26.82 26.09 -27.26
C GLN A 80 -26.03 25.36 -26.16
N ALA A 81 -24.79 24.94 -26.42
CA ALA A 81 -23.96 24.20 -25.45
C ALA A 81 -23.42 25.05 -24.28
N GLY A 82 -23.43 26.37 -24.40
CA GLY A 82 -22.94 27.34 -23.41
C GLY A 82 -21.41 27.48 -23.36
N ASN A 83 -20.67 26.37 -23.33
CA ASN A 83 -19.20 26.34 -23.35
C ASN A 83 -18.65 25.25 -24.30
N ILE A 84 -17.35 25.33 -24.59
CA ILE A 84 -16.71 24.46 -25.59
C ILE A 84 -16.61 23.02 -25.10
N ALA A 85 -16.33 22.81 -23.81
CA ALA A 85 -16.26 21.48 -23.20
C ALA A 85 -17.58 20.69 -23.37
N ASN A 86 -18.73 21.33 -23.08
CA ASN A 86 -20.05 20.74 -23.26
C ASN A 86 -20.35 20.41 -24.74
N TYR A 87 -20.00 21.30 -25.68
CA TYR A 87 -20.21 21.06 -27.11
C TYR A 87 -19.43 19.82 -27.59
N LEU A 88 -18.18 19.68 -27.14
CA LEU A 88 -17.32 18.53 -27.45
C LEU A 88 -17.63 17.28 -26.62
N LYS A 89 -18.57 17.34 -25.67
CA LYS A 89 -18.82 16.31 -24.64
C LYS A 89 -17.58 15.96 -23.77
N ILE A 90 -16.54 16.79 -23.76
CA ILE A 90 -15.31 16.56 -22.97
C ILE A 90 -15.56 16.97 -21.51
N LYS A 91 -15.05 16.19 -20.57
CA LYS A 91 -15.16 16.39 -19.12
C LYS A 91 -13.82 16.11 -18.44
N GLU A 92 -13.63 16.68 -17.26
CA GLU A 92 -12.51 16.36 -16.39
C GLU A 92 -12.46 14.86 -16.06
N VAL A 93 -11.26 14.35 -15.83
CA VAL A 93 -11.00 12.97 -15.43
C VAL A 93 -10.97 12.91 -13.90
N ASP A 94 -12.02 12.33 -13.31
CA ASP A 94 -12.12 12.14 -11.85
C ASP A 94 -11.10 11.11 -11.35
N SER A 95 -10.99 9.96 -12.03
CA SER A 95 -10.07 8.87 -11.67
C SER A 95 -9.68 7.98 -12.86
N LEU A 96 -8.48 7.41 -12.79
CA LEU A 96 -7.94 6.39 -13.70
C LEU A 96 -7.73 5.08 -12.93
N TYR A 97 -8.10 3.94 -13.51
CA TYR A 97 -7.95 2.62 -12.87
C TYR A 97 -6.86 1.78 -13.56
N LEU A 98 -5.83 1.39 -12.80
CA LEU A 98 -4.78 0.47 -13.23
C LEU A 98 -5.14 -0.97 -12.80
N PRO A 99 -5.30 -1.93 -13.73
CA PRO A 99 -5.62 -3.31 -13.36
C PRO A 99 -4.44 -4.02 -12.69
N VAL A 100 -4.71 -4.84 -11.65
CA VAL A 100 -3.70 -5.57 -10.85
C VAL A 100 -4.09 -7.05 -10.70
N PRO A 101 -3.48 -7.98 -11.44
CA PRO A 101 -3.74 -9.42 -11.31
C PRO A 101 -3.05 -10.02 -10.07
N VAL A 102 -3.80 -10.76 -9.25
CA VAL A 102 -3.33 -11.38 -8.00
C VAL A 102 -3.83 -12.80 -7.86
N ASN A 103 -2.92 -13.74 -7.62
CA ASN A 103 -3.21 -15.14 -7.32
C ASN A 103 -3.18 -15.36 -5.79
N PHE A 104 -4.23 -15.97 -5.23
CA PHE A 104 -4.24 -16.49 -3.86
C PHE A 104 -4.12 -18.02 -3.90
N ILE A 105 -2.96 -18.56 -3.54
CA ILE A 105 -2.63 -19.97 -3.70
C ILE A 105 -2.76 -20.70 -2.36
N PHE A 106 -3.76 -21.58 -2.25
CA PHE A 106 -4.09 -22.31 -1.03
C PHE A 106 -3.51 -23.73 -1.06
N ILE A 107 -2.66 -24.06 -0.10
CA ILE A 107 -2.01 -25.38 0.08
C ILE A 107 -2.36 -25.93 1.46
N GLY A 108 -2.84 -27.17 1.57
CA GLY A 108 -3.33 -27.76 2.82
C GLY A 108 -4.77 -27.39 3.18
N PHE A 109 -5.58 -27.01 2.18
CA PHE A 109 -6.98 -26.59 2.30
C PHE A 109 -7.96 -27.48 1.51
N GLU A 110 -7.49 -28.64 1.06
CA GLU A 110 -8.23 -29.68 0.35
C GLU A 110 -8.83 -30.75 1.30
N GLY A 111 -8.71 -30.55 2.62
CA GLY A 111 -9.09 -31.53 3.64
C GLY A 111 -7.97 -32.49 4.06
N LYS A 112 -6.75 -32.32 3.54
CA LYS A 112 -5.58 -33.15 3.84
C LYS A 112 -4.44 -32.42 4.57
N GLY A 113 -4.51 -31.09 4.74
CA GLY A 113 -3.58 -30.32 5.58
C GLY A 113 -3.88 -30.42 7.08
N ASN A 114 -3.40 -29.43 7.85
CA ASN A 114 -3.63 -29.33 9.29
C ASN A 114 -5.13 -29.25 9.65
N GLN A 115 -5.50 -29.93 10.74
CA GLN A 115 -6.88 -30.16 11.20
C GLN A 115 -7.85 -30.75 10.15
N GLY A 116 -7.35 -31.28 9.03
CA GLY A 116 -8.20 -31.75 7.93
C GLY A 116 -9.09 -30.65 7.35
N PHE A 117 -8.70 -29.38 7.50
CA PHE A 117 -9.55 -28.25 7.12
C PHE A 117 -9.68 -28.17 5.58
N ARG A 118 -10.94 -28.05 5.12
CA ARG A 118 -11.30 -27.91 3.71
C ARG A 118 -11.90 -26.52 3.47
N LEU A 119 -11.49 -25.84 2.41
CA LEU A 119 -12.18 -24.67 1.86
C LEU A 119 -13.08 -25.07 0.69
N GLU A 120 -14.26 -24.47 0.59
CA GLU A 120 -15.21 -24.68 -0.50
C GLU A 120 -15.36 -23.42 -1.36
N ALA A 121 -15.62 -23.59 -2.65
CA ALA A 121 -15.59 -22.49 -3.63
C ALA A 121 -16.64 -21.41 -3.33
N GLU A 122 -17.85 -21.82 -2.96
CA GLU A 122 -18.99 -20.94 -2.68
C GLU A 122 -18.74 -20.00 -1.49
N GLU A 123 -18.01 -20.46 -0.48
CA GLU A 123 -17.66 -19.68 0.70
C GLU A 123 -16.65 -18.58 0.35
N LEU A 124 -15.62 -18.95 -0.42
CA LEU A 124 -14.61 -18.01 -0.87
C LEU A 124 -15.19 -17.04 -1.89
N GLU A 125 -16.07 -17.46 -2.79
CA GLU A 125 -16.79 -16.53 -3.67
C GLU A 125 -17.66 -15.55 -2.87
N ARG A 126 -18.41 -16.02 -1.87
CA ARG A 126 -19.23 -15.18 -0.97
C ARG A 126 -18.39 -14.17 -0.19
N TRP A 127 -17.25 -14.56 0.37
CA TRP A 127 -16.39 -13.67 1.15
C TRP A 127 -15.54 -12.74 0.26
N PHE A 128 -14.85 -13.28 -0.76
CA PHE A 128 -13.83 -12.57 -1.54
C PHE A 128 -14.41 -11.72 -2.67
N THR A 129 -15.62 -11.99 -3.18
CA THR A 129 -16.33 -11.06 -4.08
C THR A 129 -16.66 -9.73 -3.37
N ASN A 130 -16.77 -9.76 -2.04
CA ASN A 130 -17.11 -8.60 -1.21
C ASN A 130 -15.89 -7.95 -0.52
N ILE A 131 -14.66 -8.43 -0.77
CA ILE A 131 -13.44 -7.71 -0.39
C ILE A 131 -13.28 -6.46 -1.27
N ASP A 132 -12.63 -5.42 -0.75
CA ASP A 132 -12.27 -4.24 -1.55
C ASP A 132 -11.37 -4.64 -2.72
N HIS A 133 -11.91 -4.59 -3.94
CA HIS A 133 -11.13 -4.77 -5.18
C HIS A 133 -10.55 -3.46 -5.71
N ILE A 134 -10.95 -2.31 -5.15
CA ILE A 134 -10.46 -0.99 -5.56
C ILE A 134 -9.68 -0.37 -4.39
N PHE A 135 -8.42 -0.01 -4.64
CA PHE A 135 -7.56 0.68 -3.69
C PHE A 135 -7.04 1.98 -4.29
N GLU A 136 -7.11 3.07 -3.54
CA GLU A 136 -6.54 4.37 -3.94
C GLU A 136 -5.00 4.32 -3.84
N HIS A 137 -4.30 4.90 -4.82
CA HIS A 137 -2.87 5.16 -4.61
C HIS A 137 -2.72 6.29 -3.59
N THR A 138 -1.96 6.02 -2.53
CA THR A 138 -1.86 6.87 -1.34
C THR A 138 -0.41 7.26 -1.08
N ARG A 139 -0.23 8.51 -0.67
CA ARG A 139 1.06 9.09 -0.27
C ARG A 139 1.11 9.30 1.23
N ILE A 140 2.29 9.21 1.83
CA ILE A 140 2.56 9.58 3.22
C ILE A 140 3.41 10.85 3.18
N PRO A 141 2.89 12.01 3.63
CA PRO A 141 3.63 13.26 3.68
C PRO A 141 4.94 13.13 4.47
N GLN A 142 5.97 13.85 4.02
CA GLN A 142 7.29 13.79 4.67
C GLN A 142 7.19 14.26 6.13
N MET A 143 7.68 13.43 7.05
CA MET A 143 7.54 13.68 8.48
C MET A 143 8.61 14.67 8.96
N GLU A 144 8.25 15.94 9.14
CA GLU A 144 9.20 16.97 9.62
C GLU A 144 9.68 16.70 11.06
N GLU A 145 8.85 16.14 11.94
CA GLU A 145 9.28 15.59 13.24
C GLU A 145 8.51 14.32 13.64
N ILE A 146 9.22 13.22 13.92
CA ILE A 146 8.67 12.09 14.69
C ILE A 146 8.95 12.31 16.18
N LEU A 147 7.92 12.67 16.94
CA LEU A 147 7.96 12.83 18.39
C LEU A 147 7.75 11.49 19.13
N ASN A 148 8.78 10.65 19.09
CA ASN A 148 8.89 9.34 19.75
C ASN A 148 7.97 8.23 19.16
N PRO A 149 8.31 6.93 19.32
CA PRO A 149 7.47 5.81 18.87
C PRO A 149 6.24 5.56 19.76
N PHE A 150 5.56 6.63 20.21
CA PHE A 150 4.50 6.59 21.23
C PHE A 150 3.32 7.52 20.98
N HIS A 151 3.38 8.44 20.00
CA HIS A 151 2.35 9.44 19.74
C HIS A 151 1.96 9.50 18.26
N ASN A 152 0.68 9.79 18.00
CA ASN A 152 0.10 9.72 16.67
C ASN A 152 0.76 10.71 15.69
N ILE A 153 1.05 10.24 14.48
CA ILE A 153 1.66 11.01 13.40
C ILE A 153 0.65 12.08 12.93
N ASN A 154 0.92 13.33 13.26
CA ASN A 154 0.06 14.46 12.90
C ASN A 154 0.48 15.00 11.53
N VAL A 155 -0.36 14.84 10.50
CA VAL A 155 -0.03 15.22 9.12
C VAL A 155 -0.07 16.75 8.95
N ASP A 156 1.05 17.35 8.58
CA ASP A 156 1.09 18.80 8.31
C ASP A 156 0.46 19.18 6.96
N LYS A 157 -0.09 20.40 6.92
CA LYS A 157 -0.84 20.96 5.80
C LYS A 157 0.04 21.85 4.91
N GLY A 158 1.25 21.37 4.65
CA GLY A 158 2.23 21.95 3.76
C GLY A 158 1.78 22.02 2.29
N LYS A 159 2.61 22.63 1.44
CA LYS A 159 2.40 22.70 -0.01
C LYS A 159 2.92 21.42 -0.69
N HIS A 160 2.19 20.34 -0.51
CA HIS A 160 2.43 19.04 -1.15
C HIS A 160 2.33 19.15 -2.67
N HIS A 161 3.16 18.41 -3.42
CA HIS A 161 3.17 18.49 -4.90
C HIS A 161 1.94 17.82 -5.51
N PHE A 162 1.52 16.72 -4.93
CA PHE A 162 0.27 16.04 -5.23
C PHE A 162 -0.66 16.04 -4.02
N THR A 163 -1.90 15.64 -4.21
CA THR A 163 -2.79 15.27 -3.10
C THR A 163 -2.37 13.92 -2.50
N THR A 164 -2.65 13.75 -1.20
CA THR A 164 -2.40 12.52 -0.44
C THR A 164 -3.13 11.31 -1.02
N LEU A 165 -4.28 11.55 -1.63
CA LEU A 165 -5.00 10.62 -2.51
C LEU A 165 -4.70 11.00 -3.96
N SER A 166 -4.32 10.03 -4.79
CA SER A 166 -4.08 10.20 -6.22
C SER A 166 -5.38 10.13 -7.04
N HIS A 167 -5.38 10.72 -8.24
CA HIS A 167 -6.37 10.38 -9.27
C HIS A 167 -6.22 8.95 -9.82
N VAL A 168 -5.13 8.24 -9.49
CA VAL A 168 -4.87 6.87 -9.97
C VAL A 168 -5.21 5.85 -8.88
N ASN A 169 -6.15 4.97 -9.23
CA ASN A 169 -6.62 3.87 -8.39
C ASN A 169 -6.16 2.53 -8.97
N TYR A 170 -6.06 1.52 -8.11
CA TYR A 170 -5.81 0.13 -8.48
C TYR A 170 -7.13 -0.63 -8.54
N ASN A 171 -7.33 -1.42 -9.60
CA ASN A 171 -8.47 -2.32 -9.75
C ASN A 171 -7.95 -3.76 -9.76
N PHE A 172 -8.06 -4.44 -8.64
CA PHE A 172 -7.59 -5.80 -8.46
C PHE A 172 -8.48 -6.80 -9.18
N SER A 173 -7.85 -7.90 -9.59
CA SER A 173 -8.51 -9.11 -10.04
C SER A 173 -7.91 -10.26 -9.24
N ALA A 174 -8.74 -10.91 -8.42
CA ALA A 174 -8.31 -11.97 -7.52
C ALA A 174 -8.63 -13.35 -8.10
N HIS A 175 -7.59 -14.15 -8.37
CA HIS A 175 -7.72 -15.55 -8.76
C HIS A 175 -7.30 -16.44 -7.60
N ALA A 176 -8.25 -17.06 -6.92
CA ALA A 176 -7.97 -18.02 -5.87
C ALA A 176 -7.79 -19.43 -6.47
N VAL A 177 -6.71 -20.10 -6.09
CA VAL A 177 -6.29 -21.41 -6.61
C VAL A 177 -6.06 -22.38 -5.46
N GLN A 178 -6.83 -23.47 -5.42
CA GLN A 178 -6.66 -24.57 -4.46
C GLN A 178 -5.77 -25.65 -5.05
N MET A 179 -4.70 -25.97 -4.33
CA MET A 179 -3.74 -26.99 -4.71
C MET A 179 -4.16 -28.39 -4.23
N ASN A 180 -3.64 -29.41 -4.90
CA ASN A 180 -3.91 -30.81 -4.59
C ASN A 180 -3.00 -31.40 -3.48
N GLU A 181 -3.38 -32.57 -2.95
CA GLU A 181 -2.67 -33.28 -1.88
C GLU A 181 -1.19 -33.58 -2.21
N LYS A 182 -0.82 -33.71 -3.49
CA LYS A 182 0.58 -33.92 -3.91
C LYS A 182 1.44 -32.66 -3.82
N VAL A 183 0.84 -31.47 -3.85
CA VAL A 183 1.54 -30.22 -3.51
C VAL A 183 1.65 -30.10 -1.99
N THR A 184 0.57 -30.33 -1.24
CA THR A 184 0.57 -30.26 0.23
C THR A 184 1.61 -31.20 0.85
N THR A 185 1.60 -32.48 0.48
CA THR A 185 2.57 -33.46 0.99
C THR A 185 4.01 -33.19 0.58
N LEU A 186 4.24 -32.54 -0.58
CA LEU A 186 5.57 -32.08 -0.97
C LEU A 186 6.04 -30.89 -0.11
N PHE A 187 5.17 -29.93 0.20
CA PHE A 187 5.50 -28.83 1.10
C PHE A 187 5.74 -29.33 2.54
N GLU A 188 4.96 -30.30 3.02
CA GLU A 188 5.20 -31.02 4.30
C GLU A 188 6.60 -31.67 4.31
N HIS A 189 6.96 -32.43 3.25
CA HIS A 189 8.29 -33.06 3.11
C HIS A 189 9.42 -32.02 2.97
N ALA A 190 9.21 -30.94 2.23
CA ALA A 190 10.18 -29.86 2.07
C ALA A 190 10.48 -29.16 3.41
N ILE A 191 9.44 -28.85 4.19
CA ILE A 191 9.59 -28.27 5.54
C ILE A 191 10.39 -29.23 6.43
N ALA A 192 10.04 -30.51 6.46
CA ALA A 192 10.76 -31.51 7.26
C ALA A 192 12.24 -31.64 6.87
N VAL A 193 12.53 -31.83 5.58
CA VAL A 193 13.91 -32.04 5.06
C VAL A 193 14.78 -30.79 5.13
N LEU A 194 14.20 -29.59 5.04
CA LEU A 194 14.92 -28.32 5.12
C LEU A 194 14.95 -27.73 6.55
N SER A 195 14.30 -28.37 7.52
CA SER A 195 14.34 -27.99 8.93
C SER A 195 15.64 -28.43 9.61
N ARG A 196 16.09 -27.64 10.60
CA ARG A 196 17.15 -28.01 11.55
C ARG A 196 16.93 -27.30 12.88
N LYS A 197 17.38 -27.89 14.00
CA LYS A 197 17.23 -27.27 15.33
C LYS A 197 17.95 -25.91 15.40
N ASP A 198 17.33 -24.94 16.05
CA ASP A 198 17.85 -23.58 16.17
C ASP A 198 19.02 -23.49 17.17
N ASN A 199 18.95 -24.29 18.24
CA ASN A 199 19.88 -24.35 19.36
C ASN A 199 20.75 -25.62 19.34
N VAL A 200 22.07 -25.45 19.23
CA VAL A 200 23.05 -26.51 19.47
C VAL A 200 23.25 -26.70 20.99
N GLY A 201 22.38 -27.49 21.62
CA GLY A 201 22.62 -28.08 22.95
C GLY A 201 21.74 -27.65 24.14
N ILE A 202 20.65 -26.91 23.92
CA ILE A 202 19.66 -26.55 24.96
C ILE A 202 18.28 -27.08 24.55
N ASN A 203 17.47 -27.52 25.52
CA ASN A 203 16.14 -28.12 25.33
C ASN A 203 15.04 -27.11 24.97
N ASP A 204 15.24 -26.31 23.92
CA ASP A 204 14.16 -25.61 23.22
C ASP A 204 13.93 -26.30 21.87
N ASP A 205 12.75 -26.88 21.65
CA ASP A 205 12.37 -27.53 20.39
C ASP A 205 11.96 -26.54 19.30
N LEU A 206 12.75 -25.48 19.14
CA LEU A 206 12.62 -24.51 18.05
C LEU A 206 13.43 -24.95 16.83
N TRP A 207 12.78 -24.97 15.67
CA TRP A 207 13.40 -25.35 14.40
C TRP A 207 13.40 -24.19 13.39
N GLN A 208 14.48 -24.09 12.62
CA GLN A 208 14.62 -23.16 11.50
C GLN A 208 14.56 -23.93 10.18
N VAL A 209 13.74 -23.46 9.24
CA VAL A 209 13.65 -23.97 7.86
C VAL A 209 14.52 -23.10 6.95
N ASP A 210 15.39 -23.74 6.15
CA ASP A 210 16.29 -23.04 5.23
C ASP A 210 15.54 -22.31 4.11
N MET A 211 15.46 -20.98 4.25
CA MET A 211 14.74 -20.13 3.31
C MET A 211 15.47 -19.90 1.98
N ASP A 212 16.82 -20.01 1.92
CA ASP A 212 17.53 -19.94 0.62
C ASP A 212 17.24 -21.19 -0.24
N MET A 213 16.93 -22.35 0.38
CA MET A 213 16.45 -23.54 -0.32
C MET A 213 14.95 -23.49 -0.64
N MET A 214 14.12 -23.02 0.30
CA MET A 214 12.67 -22.91 0.09
C MET A 214 12.33 -21.90 -1.04
N GLU A 215 13.14 -20.83 -1.19
CA GLU A 215 13.04 -19.87 -2.31
C GLU A 215 13.13 -20.60 -3.68
N VAL A 216 14.03 -21.58 -3.82
CA VAL A 216 14.18 -22.36 -5.08
C VAL A 216 12.97 -23.25 -5.37
N ILE A 217 12.34 -23.83 -4.35
CA ILE A 217 11.14 -24.67 -4.53
C ILE A 217 9.97 -23.82 -5.03
N VAL A 218 9.72 -22.68 -4.39
CA VAL A 218 8.62 -21.77 -4.76
C VAL A 218 8.87 -21.10 -6.12
N ASP A 219 10.10 -20.65 -6.42
CA ASP A 219 10.48 -20.14 -7.74
C ASP A 219 10.25 -21.20 -8.84
N SER A 220 10.62 -22.47 -8.59
CA SER A 220 10.42 -23.55 -9.57
C SER A 220 8.94 -23.84 -9.84
N PHE A 221 8.08 -23.70 -8.82
CA PHE A 221 6.64 -23.91 -8.93
C PHE A 221 5.98 -22.81 -9.79
N ILE A 222 6.39 -21.56 -9.58
CA ILE A 222 5.90 -20.39 -10.31
C ILE A 222 6.36 -20.43 -11.78
N GLU A 223 7.60 -20.86 -12.04
CA GLU A 223 8.08 -21.08 -13.42
C GLU A 223 7.33 -22.24 -14.10
N TYR A 224 7.12 -23.36 -13.39
CA TYR A 224 6.42 -24.53 -13.93
C TYR A 224 4.98 -24.20 -14.34
N LEU A 225 4.20 -23.55 -13.46
CA LEU A 225 2.81 -23.15 -13.73
C LEU A 225 2.67 -21.81 -14.49
N GLN A 226 3.78 -21.16 -14.86
CA GLN A 226 3.85 -19.83 -15.52
C GLN A 226 3.13 -18.67 -14.79
N LEU A 227 3.10 -18.70 -13.45
CA LEU A 227 2.32 -17.75 -12.63
C LEU A 227 2.96 -16.34 -12.47
N GLY A 228 4.12 -16.09 -13.08
CA GLY A 228 4.84 -14.79 -13.00
C GLY A 228 4.13 -13.59 -13.66
N ASN A 229 3.02 -13.84 -14.37
CA ASN A 229 2.13 -12.82 -14.95
C ASN A 229 1.14 -12.21 -13.93
N ALA A 230 1.13 -12.69 -12.68
CA ALA A 230 0.37 -12.15 -11.56
C ALA A 230 1.26 -11.96 -10.32
N TYR A 231 0.74 -11.29 -9.30
CA TYR A 231 1.33 -11.30 -7.95
C TYR A 231 0.81 -12.48 -7.15
N ASN A 232 1.69 -13.31 -6.60
CA ASN A 232 1.30 -14.57 -5.96
C ASN A 232 1.39 -14.47 -4.43
N ILE A 233 0.29 -14.72 -3.73
CA ILE A 233 0.27 -14.86 -2.27
C ILE A 233 -0.11 -16.30 -1.94
N PHE A 234 0.84 -17.05 -1.39
CA PHE A 234 0.63 -18.41 -0.93
C PHE A 234 0.11 -18.40 0.51
N VAL A 235 -0.87 -19.25 0.81
CA VAL A 235 -1.37 -19.52 2.15
C VAL A 235 -1.19 -21.01 2.40
N LEU A 236 -0.34 -21.35 3.37
CA LEU A 236 0.05 -22.71 3.70
C LEU A 236 -0.66 -23.14 4.99
N ASN A 237 -1.26 -24.33 4.97
CA ASN A 237 -1.80 -25.03 6.14
C ASN A 237 -1.27 -26.50 6.20
N PRO A 238 0.06 -26.72 6.17
CA PRO A 238 0.64 -28.07 6.20
C PRO A 238 0.44 -28.71 7.57
N LYS A 239 0.36 -30.05 7.64
CA LYS A 239 0.37 -30.76 8.93
C LYS A 239 1.66 -30.48 9.70
N ARG A 240 1.54 -30.36 11.01
CA ARG A 240 2.69 -30.34 11.94
C ARG A 240 3.22 -31.76 12.11
N ASP A 241 4.55 -31.92 12.03
CA ASP A 241 5.24 -33.13 12.47
C ASP A 241 5.23 -33.17 14.01
N ALA A 242 4.89 -34.32 14.59
CA ALA A 242 4.91 -34.54 16.05
C ALA A 242 6.31 -34.34 16.67
N ASN A 243 7.39 -34.46 15.88
CA ASN A 243 8.76 -34.20 16.31
C ASN A 243 9.17 -32.72 16.28
N MET A 244 8.35 -31.85 15.67
CA MET A 244 8.68 -30.45 15.37
C MET A 244 7.59 -29.52 15.95
N THR A 245 7.63 -29.32 17.27
CA THR A 245 6.59 -28.59 18.03
C THR A 245 6.47 -27.12 17.63
N ARG A 246 7.57 -26.46 17.23
CA ARG A 246 7.59 -25.07 16.76
C ARG A 246 8.68 -24.87 15.69
N TYR A 247 8.31 -24.31 14.55
CA TYR A 247 9.24 -24.00 13.46
C TYR A 247 8.98 -22.63 12.84
N GLY A 248 9.98 -22.09 12.16
CA GLY A 248 9.88 -20.88 11.34
C GLY A 248 10.93 -20.82 10.24
N TYR A 249 10.80 -19.84 9.37
CA TYR A 249 11.69 -19.61 8.23
C TYR A 249 12.77 -18.60 8.59
N ARG A 250 14.03 -18.88 8.22
CA ARG A 250 15.17 -17.96 8.34
C ARG A 250 16.11 -18.16 7.14
N ARG A 251 16.73 -17.09 6.69
CA ARG A 251 17.83 -17.11 5.70
C ARG A 251 19.19 -17.19 6.41
N GLY A 252 20.15 -17.93 5.85
CA GLY A 252 21.47 -18.11 6.48
C GLY A 252 21.47 -19.02 7.72
N LEU A 253 22.12 -18.56 8.80
CA LEU A 253 22.44 -19.33 10.02
C LEU A 253 21.68 -18.84 11.26
N SER A 254 21.52 -19.70 12.27
CA SER A 254 21.08 -19.30 13.61
C SER A 254 22.20 -18.67 14.43
N GLU A 255 21.83 -18.03 15.55
CA GLU A 255 22.80 -17.42 16.45
C GLU A 255 23.63 -18.49 17.17
N SER A 256 23.13 -19.73 17.34
CA SER A 256 23.93 -20.83 17.88
C SER A 256 24.93 -21.39 16.84
N GLU A 257 24.53 -21.49 15.57
CA GLU A 257 25.42 -21.84 14.45
C GLU A 257 26.50 -20.77 14.22
N LEU A 258 26.15 -19.48 14.33
CA LEU A 258 27.09 -18.36 14.28
C LEU A 258 28.07 -18.39 15.46
N ASN A 259 27.59 -18.65 16.68
CA ASN A 259 28.49 -18.79 17.83
C ASN A 259 29.42 -20.02 17.71
N PHE A 260 28.95 -21.12 17.14
CA PHE A 260 29.79 -22.27 16.82
C PHE A 260 30.87 -21.91 15.80
N LEU A 261 30.51 -21.23 14.70
CA LEU A 261 31.43 -20.71 13.70
C LEU A 261 32.46 -19.73 14.29
N ARG A 262 32.04 -18.82 15.19
CA ARG A 262 32.93 -17.88 15.91
C ARG A 262 33.98 -18.59 16.77
N GLN A 263 33.63 -19.72 17.40
CA GLN A 263 34.50 -20.47 18.31
C GLN A 263 35.43 -21.45 17.57
N ASN A 264 34.93 -22.14 16.54
CA ASN A 264 35.63 -23.24 15.87
C ASN A 264 36.63 -22.76 14.79
N LYS A 265 37.86 -22.42 15.21
CA LYS A 265 38.93 -21.95 14.32
C LYS A 265 39.35 -22.96 13.24
N SER A 266 39.24 -24.26 13.51
CA SER A 266 39.47 -25.31 12.50
C SER A 266 38.44 -25.28 11.38
N LEU A 267 37.17 -25.01 11.71
CA LEU A 267 36.10 -24.86 10.73
C LEU A 267 36.20 -23.53 9.95
N GLN A 268 36.64 -22.44 10.59
CA GLN A 268 36.98 -21.21 9.88
C GLN A 268 38.08 -21.44 8.84
N ALA A 269 39.15 -22.17 9.21
CA ALA A 269 40.23 -22.51 8.29
C ALA A 269 39.77 -23.43 7.16
N SER A 270 39.01 -24.49 7.46
CA SER A 270 38.52 -25.43 6.44
C SER A 270 37.61 -24.75 5.42
N VAL A 271 36.70 -23.86 5.86
CA VAL A 271 35.86 -23.02 4.98
C VAL A 271 36.70 -22.09 4.11
N HIS A 272 37.76 -21.48 4.66
CA HIS A 272 38.62 -20.57 3.88
C HIS A 272 39.44 -21.32 2.81
N GLU A 273 39.88 -22.54 3.10
CA GLU A 273 40.64 -23.37 2.16
C GLU A 273 39.75 -24.07 1.10
N SER A 274 38.54 -24.47 1.46
CA SER A 274 37.62 -25.24 0.60
C SER A 274 36.95 -24.39 -0.50
N LYS A 275 37.73 -24.02 -1.53
CA LYS A 275 37.25 -23.32 -2.75
C LYS A 275 36.34 -24.16 -3.65
N SER A 276 36.20 -25.45 -3.39
CA SER A 276 35.37 -26.38 -4.14
C SER A 276 34.65 -27.30 -3.18
N PHE A 277 33.33 -27.15 -3.13
CA PHE A 277 32.40 -28.14 -2.59
C PHE A 277 31.47 -28.51 -3.73
N SER A 278 30.99 -29.76 -3.77
CA SER A 278 29.98 -30.14 -4.77
C SER A 278 28.69 -29.36 -4.50
N ASP A 279 28.33 -28.44 -5.38
CA ASP A 279 27.17 -27.55 -5.21
C ASP A 279 25.91 -28.34 -4.82
N ILE A 280 25.48 -28.21 -3.56
CA ILE A 280 24.14 -28.62 -3.13
C ILE A 280 23.18 -27.53 -3.65
N THR A 281 22.96 -27.52 -4.96
CA THR A 281 21.96 -26.69 -5.62
C THR A 281 20.76 -27.57 -5.93
N LEU A 282 19.56 -27.12 -5.54
CA LEU A 282 18.28 -27.67 -5.99
C LEU A 282 18.11 -27.42 -7.51
N ALA A 283 18.78 -28.22 -8.32
CA ALA A 283 18.76 -28.14 -9.78
C ALA A 283 17.50 -28.81 -10.35
N ILE A 284 16.34 -28.22 -10.10
CA ILE A 284 15.06 -28.65 -10.67
C ILE A 284 15.05 -28.28 -12.16
N GLU A 285 14.89 -29.27 -13.04
CA GLU A 285 14.86 -29.05 -14.49
C GLU A 285 13.66 -28.18 -14.91
N LYS A 286 13.90 -27.20 -15.78
CA LYS A 286 12.91 -26.26 -16.27
C LYS A 286 11.96 -26.93 -17.28
N ILE A 287 10.78 -27.31 -16.82
CA ILE A 287 9.62 -27.67 -17.64
C ILE A 287 8.50 -26.66 -17.34
N GLN A 288 7.61 -26.45 -18.30
CA GLN A 288 6.50 -25.50 -18.18
C GLN A 288 5.20 -26.17 -18.59
N ARG A 289 4.21 -26.12 -17.70
CA ARG A 289 2.81 -26.51 -17.92
C ARG A 289 1.93 -25.38 -17.36
N PRO A 290 1.57 -24.37 -18.16
CA PRO A 290 0.82 -23.22 -17.65
C PRO A 290 -0.52 -23.64 -17.05
N LEU A 291 -0.86 -23.09 -15.89
CA LEU A 291 -2.19 -23.29 -15.27
C LEU A 291 -3.31 -22.63 -16.09
N TYR A 292 -2.99 -21.54 -16.78
CA TYR A 292 -3.90 -20.79 -17.66
C TYR A 292 -3.11 -20.08 -18.77
N GLU A 293 -3.72 -19.84 -19.93
CA GLU A 293 -3.09 -19.03 -20.99
C GLU A 293 -2.97 -17.55 -20.59
N LYS A 294 -3.98 -17.05 -19.86
CA LYS A 294 -4.09 -15.67 -19.36
C LYS A 294 -4.82 -15.66 -18.03
N HIS A 295 -4.46 -14.73 -17.15
CA HIS A 295 -5.16 -14.51 -15.89
C HIS A 295 -6.66 -14.18 -16.16
N PRO A 296 -7.62 -14.61 -15.33
CA PRO A 296 -9.06 -14.48 -15.64
C PRO A 296 -9.57 -13.04 -15.75
N MET A 297 -8.91 -12.06 -15.11
CA MET A 297 -9.30 -10.63 -15.08
C MET A 297 -10.70 -10.31 -14.50
N ALA A 298 -11.39 -11.29 -13.92
CA ALA A 298 -12.63 -11.10 -13.14
C ALA A 298 -12.33 -10.53 -11.74
N LYS A 299 -13.34 -9.99 -11.04
CA LYS A 299 -13.19 -9.52 -9.64
C LYS A 299 -12.69 -10.65 -8.74
N PHE A 300 -13.40 -11.77 -8.79
CA PHE A 300 -13.00 -13.03 -8.18
C PHE A 300 -13.09 -14.15 -9.24
N ALA A 301 -12.18 -15.12 -9.15
CA ALA A 301 -12.21 -16.37 -9.90
C ALA A 301 -11.67 -17.50 -9.03
N TRP A 302 -12.19 -18.71 -9.20
CA TRP A 302 -11.75 -19.92 -8.48
C TRP A 302 -11.19 -20.98 -9.43
N THR A 303 -10.20 -21.74 -8.99
CA THR A 303 -9.70 -22.94 -9.69
C THR A 303 -9.16 -23.96 -8.68
N THR A 304 -9.59 -25.22 -8.79
CA THR A 304 -8.98 -26.34 -8.06
C THR A 304 -8.10 -27.12 -9.04
N THR A 305 -6.82 -27.33 -8.73
CA THR A 305 -5.89 -28.08 -9.60
C THR A 305 -6.14 -29.58 -9.52
N GLU A 306 -6.09 -30.30 -10.65
CA GLU A 306 -6.06 -31.76 -10.60
C GLU A 306 -4.67 -32.27 -10.21
N GLU A 307 -4.57 -33.55 -9.81
CA GLU A 307 -3.25 -34.17 -9.65
C GLU A 307 -2.42 -34.10 -10.94
N THR A 308 -3.06 -34.31 -12.09
CA THR A 308 -2.37 -34.43 -13.39
C THR A 308 -1.55 -33.19 -13.71
N ASP A 309 -1.93 -32.03 -13.18
CA ASP A 309 -1.25 -30.75 -13.37
C ASP A 309 0.10 -30.66 -12.66
N THR A 310 0.29 -31.36 -11.53
CA THR A 310 1.48 -31.18 -10.68
C THR A 310 2.32 -32.45 -10.47
N VAL A 311 1.89 -33.64 -10.92
CA VAL A 311 2.63 -34.91 -10.69
C VAL A 311 4.08 -34.86 -11.18
N GLU A 312 4.35 -34.28 -12.35
CA GLU A 312 5.72 -34.24 -12.88
C GLU A 312 6.63 -33.34 -12.03
N TRP A 313 6.19 -32.11 -11.74
CA TRP A 313 6.95 -31.17 -10.91
C TRP A 313 7.17 -31.73 -9.49
N SER A 314 6.12 -32.26 -8.86
CA SER A 314 6.23 -32.84 -7.51
C SER A 314 7.18 -34.05 -7.47
N SER A 315 7.08 -34.98 -8.43
CA SER A 315 7.99 -36.13 -8.52
C SER A 315 9.46 -35.74 -8.74
N ARG A 316 9.72 -34.62 -9.43
CA ARG A 316 11.06 -34.05 -9.60
C ARG A 316 11.56 -33.42 -8.29
N CYS A 317 10.70 -32.68 -7.59
CA CYS A 317 11.03 -32.03 -6.32
C CYS A 317 11.27 -33.03 -5.18
N SER A 318 10.43 -34.07 -5.04
CA SER A 318 10.65 -35.14 -4.04
C SER A 318 12.03 -35.75 -4.18
N LYS A 319 12.42 -36.19 -5.40
CA LYS A 319 13.75 -36.76 -5.65
C LYS A 319 14.90 -35.81 -5.29
N ALA A 320 14.71 -34.50 -5.48
CA ALA A 320 15.70 -33.49 -5.11
C ALA A 320 15.81 -33.33 -3.58
N LEU A 321 14.69 -33.39 -2.86
CA LEU A 321 14.64 -33.41 -1.39
C LEU A 321 15.24 -34.71 -0.81
N ASP A 322 14.89 -35.87 -1.37
CA ASP A 322 15.39 -37.19 -0.93
C ASP A 322 16.93 -37.26 -1.04
N ASN A 323 17.48 -36.71 -2.13
CA ASN A 323 18.92 -36.55 -2.31
C ASN A 323 19.54 -35.65 -1.21
N ILE A 324 18.91 -34.52 -0.88
CA ILE A 324 19.37 -33.63 0.20
C ILE A 324 19.31 -34.32 1.56
N GLN A 325 18.22 -35.04 1.86
CA GLN A 325 18.07 -35.82 3.08
C GLN A 325 19.20 -36.84 3.22
N SER A 326 19.56 -37.54 2.14
CA SER A 326 20.67 -38.51 2.12
C SER A 326 22.06 -37.90 2.35
N LEU A 327 22.26 -36.62 2.00
CA LEU A 327 23.52 -35.91 2.21
C LEU A 327 23.73 -35.50 3.68
N TYR A 328 22.65 -35.15 4.37
CA TYR A 328 22.67 -34.68 5.76
C TYR A 328 22.44 -35.78 6.81
N GLN A 329 21.90 -36.93 6.42
CA GLN A 329 21.65 -38.05 7.33
C GLN A 329 22.94 -38.57 7.97
N GLY A 330 22.98 -38.59 9.31
CA GLY A 330 24.12 -39.10 10.09
C GLY A 330 25.38 -38.23 9.99
N LYS A 331 25.25 -36.91 9.80
CA LYS A 331 26.36 -35.95 9.80
C LYS A 331 26.45 -35.17 11.10
N ASP A 332 27.67 -34.86 11.52
CA ASP A 332 27.95 -34.00 12.66
C ASP A 332 27.59 -32.53 12.37
N THR A 333 27.34 -31.75 13.43
CA THR A 333 27.01 -30.32 13.35
C THR A 333 28.02 -29.50 12.55
N ASP A 334 29.32 -29.81 12.69
CA ASP A 334 30.41 -29.17 11.97
C ASP A 334 30.24 -29.27 10.44
N TYR A 335 29.84 -30.44 9.94
CA TYR A 335 29.63 -30.65 8.51
C TYR A 335 28.42 -29.85 8.00
N ILE A 336 27.35 -29.75 8.81
CA ILE A 336 26.14 -28.99 8.47
C ILE A 336 26.44 -27.48 8.43
N VAL A 337 27.12 -26.93 9.44
CA VAL A 337 27.52 -25.52 9.46
C VAL A 337 28.51 -25.21 8.32
N GLN A 338 29.51 -26.09 8.09
CA GLN A 338 30.45 -25.92 6.99
C GLN A 338 29.74 -25.93 5.62
N SER A 339 28.84 -26.88 5.35
CA SER A 339 28.14 -26.93 4.06
C SER A 339 27.23 -25.71 3.85
N LYS A 340 26.58 -25.21 4.91
CA LYS A 340 25.71 -24.01 4.83
C LYS A 340 26.50 -22.73 4.59
N VAL A 341 27.65 -22.53 5.26
CA VAL A 341 28.54 -21.39 4.97
C VAL A 341 29.04 -21.46 3.53
N LEU A 342 29.42 -22.64 3.04
CA LEU A 342 29.87 -22.82 1.66
C LEU A 342 28.73 -22.64 0.64
N GLN A 343 27.49 -23.06 0.94
CA GLN A 343 26.30 -22.79 0.13
C GLN A 343 26.10 -21.28 -0.07
N VAL A 344 26.18 -20.47 1.01
CA VAL A 344 26.07 -19.00 0.95
C VAL A 344 27.25 -18.37 0.21
N VAL A 345 28.48 -18.82 0.46
CA VAL A 345 29.70 -18.25 -0.15
C VAL A 345 29.86 -18.59 -1.62
N ASN A 346 29.45 -19.80 -2.04
CA ASN A 346 29.57 -20.27 -3.43
C ASN A 346 28.36 -19.91 -4.28
N GLY A 347 27.17 -19.79 -3.68
CA GLY A 347 25.89 -19.49 -4.35
C GLY A 347 25.87 -18.24 -5.24
N LYS A 348 24.76 -18.02 -5.95
CA LYS A 348 24.61 -16.90 -6.89
C LYS A 348 24.74 -15.54 -6.18
N SER A 349 25.10 -14.49 -6.92
CA SER A 349 25.48 -13.19 -6.35
C SER A 349 24.41 -12.62 -5.40
N GLY A 350 24.82 -12.13 -4.23
CA GLY A 350 23.90 -11.62 -3.21
C GLY A 350 24.59 -10.94 -2.03
N ASP A 351 23.76 -10.26 -1.26
CA ASP A 351 24.06 -9.54 -0.01
C ASP A 351 24.86 -10.37 1.02
N LEU A 352 24.28 -11.46 1.53
CA LEU A 352 24.90 -12.33 2.53
C LEU A 352 26.23 -12.92 2.02
N LYS A 353 26.32 -13.24 0.72
CA LYS A 353 27.56 -13.72 0.10
C LYS A 353 28.69 -12.70 0.20
N LEU A 354 28.43 -11.39 0.04
CA LEU A 354 29.45 -10.36 0.24
C LEU A 354 29.86 -10.23 1.71
N ALA A 355 28.89 -10.26 2.63
CA ALA A 355 29.14 -10.17 4.07
C ALA A 355 30.00 -11.34 4.57
N TYR A 356 29.60 -12.59 4.31
CA TYR A 356 30.36 -13.78 4.69
C TYR A 356 31.75 -13.82 4.02
N GLN A 357 31.86 -13.43 2.74
CA GLN A 357 33.17 -13.32 2.07
C GLN A 357 34.08 -12.20 2.60
N LYS A 358 33.59 -11.31 3.45
CA LYS A 358 34.39 -10.27 4.11
C LYS A 358 34.81 -10.73 5.51
N GLU A 359 33.88 -11.29 6.27
CA GLU A 359 34.14 -11.78 7.62
C GLU A 359 35.18 -12.91 7.58
N LEU A 360 35.01 -13.89 6.67
CA LEU A 360 35.97 -14.97 6.41
C LEU A 360 37.38 -14.50 6.01
N LYS A 361 37.55 -13.27 5.50
CA LYS A 361 38.86 -12.68 5.18
C LYS A 361 39.45 -11.86 6.33
N SER A 362 38.62 -11.42 7.26
CA SER A 362 39.03 -10.61 8.42
C SER A 362 39.30 -11.46 9.67
N GLY A 363 38.64 -12.61 9.79
CA GLY A 363 38.59 -13.40 11.04
C GLY A 363 37.67 -12.80 12.11
N ASP A 364 37.00 -11.68 11.80
CA ASP A 364 36.03 -10.99 12.63
C ASP A 364 34.61 -11.38 12.14
N PHE A 365 33.77 -11.82 13.08
CA PHE A 365 32.37 -12.22 12.86
C PHE A 365 31.45 -11.54 13.91
N SER A 366 31.91 -10.42 14.50
CA SER A 366 31.16 -9.65 15.52
C SER A 366 29.93 -8.93 14.94
N SER A 367 29.99 -8.60 13.65
CA SER A 367 28.98 -7.87 12.86
C SER A 367 28.23 -8.78 11.87
N LEU A 368 28.01 -10.04 12.25
CA LEU A 368 27.05 -10.97 11.63
C LEU A 368 26.10 -11.45 12.73
N HIS A 369 24.80 -11.31 12.52
CA HIS A 369 23.77 -11.77 13.44
C HIS A 369 22.79 -12.70 12.71
N ALA A 370 22.00 -13.47 13.46
CA ALA A 370 20.92 -14.25 12.86
C ALA A 370 19.72 -13.36 12.49
N GLU A 371 19.16 -13.57 11.28
CA GLU A 371 17.86 -12.97 10.92
C GLU A 371 16.74 -13.50 11.84
N CYS A 372 15.60 -12.81 11.90
CA CYS A 372 14.46 -13.27 12.69
C CYS A 372 13.88 -14.58 12.13
N LEU A 373 13.35 -15.43 13.02
CA LEU A 373 12.45 -16.51 12.62
C LEU A 373 11.06 -15.96 12.37
N THR A 374 10.53 -16.21 11.18
CA THR A 374 9.24 -15.68 10.71
C THR A 374 8.33 -16.81 10.21
N ASP A 375 7.02 -16.56 10.18
CA ASP A 375 5.97 -17.44 9.63
C ASP A 375 5.33 -16.85 8.35
N ALA A 376 5.80 -15.69 7.90
CA ALA A 376 5.50 -15.10 6.60
C ALA A 376 6.80 -14.63 5.93
N TRP A 377 6.88 -14.69 4.61
CA TRP A 377 8.08 -14.30 3.86
C TRP A 377 7.73 -13.62 2.54
N ILE A 378 8.54 -12.64 2.14
CA ILE A 378 8.50 -12.02 0.80
C ILE A 378 9.71 -12.56 0.02
N GLY A 379 9.45 -13.30 -1.05
CA GLY A 379 10.47 -13.88 -1.92
C GLY A 379 11.16 -12.83 -2.80
N LYS A 380 12.15 -13.30 -3.57
CA LYS A 380 12.86 -12.47 -4.54
C LYS A 380 11.94 -11.96 -5.66
N ASP A 381 11.13 -12.83 -6.22
CA ASP A 381 10.31 -12.54 -7.40
C ASP A 381 8.89 -12.11 -6.97
N ARG A 382 7.85 -12.30 -7.82
CA ARG A 382 6.48 -11.83 -7.53
C ARG A 382 5.70 -12.79 -6.62
N TRP A 383 6.28 -13.17 -5.49
CA TRP A 383 5.61 -14.03 -4.53
C TRP A 383 5.93 -13.75 -3.06
N ALA A 384 4.92 -13.94 -2.22
CA ALA A 384 5.03 -13.98 -0.77
C ALA A 384 4.24 -15.19 -0.24
N PHE A 385 4.59 -15.70 0.94
CA PHE A 385 3.76 -16.70 1.63
C PHE A 385 3.41 -16.29 3.05
N ILE A 386 2.33 -16.89 3.53
CA ILE A 386 1.95 -17.02 4.93
C ILE A 386 1.86 -18.53 5.24
N ASP A 387 2.50 -18.98 6.31
CA ASP A 387 2.24 -20.29 6.90
C ASP A 387 1.42 -20.12 8.19
N LEU A 388 0.24 -20.75 8.25
CA LEU A 388 -0.70 -20.66 9.37
C LEU A 388 -0.40 -21.67 10.50
N THR A 389 0.60 -22.54 10.33
CA THR A 389 0.97 -23.60 11.28
C THR A 389 2.40 -23.46 11.79
N ALA A 390 3.25 -22.71 11.11
CA ALA A 390 4.50 -22.16 11.65
C ALA A 390 4.26 -21.23 12.87
N GLY A 391 5.32 -20.95 13.62
CA GLY A 391 5.25 -20.08 14.80
C GLY A 391 4.52 -20.71 16.00
N PRO A 392 4.00 -19.89 16.93
CA PRO A 392 3.84 -18.44 16.84
C PRO A 392 5.17 -17.68 16.88
N PHE A 393 5.19 -16.48 16.28
CA PHE A 393 6.29 -15.51 16.33
C PHE A 393 5.79 -14.09 16.61
N THR A 394 6.70 -13.21 17.04
CA THR A 394 6.39 -11.81 17.37
C THR A 394 7.51 -10.89 16.91
N TRP A 395 7.20 -9.75 16.28
CA TRP A 395 8.21 -8.74 15.92
C TRP A 395 7.62 -7.34 15.71
N GLY A 396 8.49 -6.32 15.79
CA GLY A 396 8.14 -4.90 15.71
C GLY A 396 8.72 -4.13 16.91
N PRO A 397 8.20 -2.94 17.25
CA PRO A 397 8.55 -2.23 18.48
C PRO A 397 8.57 -3.11 19.74
N ALA A 398 9.58 -2.93 20.60
CA ALA A 398 9.73 -3.68 21.85
C ALA A 398 8.67 -3.31 22.90
N VAL A 399 8.11 -2.11 22.80
CA VAL A 399 6.87 -1.70 23.45
C VAL A 399 5.67 -2.12 22.60
N GLY A 400 4.63 -2.68 23.23
CA GLY A 400 3.40 -3.05 22.54
C GLY A 400 2.76 -1.83 21.86
N GLY A 401 2.77 -1.84 20.53
CA GLY A 401 2.24 -0.76 19.68
C GLY A 401 1.19 -1.28 18.69
N GLN A 402 0.47 -0.37 18.05
CA GLN A 402 -0.55 -0.72 17.07
C GLN A 402 0.08 -1.46 15.88
N GLY A 403 -0.49 -2.62 15.52
CA GLY A 403 -0.01 -3.42 14.40
C GLY A 403 1.29 -4.19 14.63
N VAL A 404 1.86 -4.23 15.84
CA VAL A 404 2.95 -5.16 16.19
C VAL A 404 2.56 -6.60 15.85
N ARG A 405 3.48 -7.38 15.28
CA ARG A 405 3.24 -8.79 14.99
C ARG A 405 3.17 -9.56 16.31
N THR A 406 2.03 -10.19 16.56
CA THR A 406 1.77 -11.08 17.71
C THR A 406 1.09 -12.35 17.21
N GLU A 407 0.96 -13.40 18.04
CA GLU A 407 0.28 -14.64 17.66
C GLU A 407 -1.14 -14.41 17.07
N GLN A 408 -1.85 -13.38 17.54
CA GLN A 408 -3.21 -13.06 17.10
C GLN A 408 -3.27 -12.32 15.74
N SER A 409 -2.13 -11.93 15.16
CA SER A 409 -2.11 -11.17 13.90
C SER A 409 -2.56 -12.00 12.68
N LEU A 410 -2.32 -13.31 12.68
CA LEU A 410 -2.69 -14.23 11.60
C LEU A 410 -3.78 -15.22 12.03
N PRO A 411 -4.64 -15.70 11.11
CA PRO A 411 -5.71 -16.64 11.44
C PRO A 411 -5.16 -18.05 11.74
N ASN A 412 -5.44 -18.58 12.93
CA ASN A 412 -4.90 -19.85 13.38
C ASN A 412 -5.95 -20.97 13.27
N VAL A 413 -5.76 -21.91 12.33
CA VAL A 413 -6.70 -23.02 12.06
C VAL A 413 -6.90 -23.89 13.31
N THR A 414 -5.85 -24.14 14.10
CA THR A 414 -5.94 -24.97 15.32
C THR A 414 -6.71 -24.24 16.42
N LYS A 415 -6.45 -22.95 16.67
CA LYS A 415 -7.18 -22.21 17.71
C LYS A 415 -8.64 -21.93 17.35
N THR A 416 -8.94 -21.68 16.07
CA THR A 416 -10.31 -21.35 15.67
C THR A 416 -11.16 -22.58 15.35
N ILE A 417 -10.60 -23.60 14.66
CA ILE A 417 -11.33 -24.81 14.26
C ILE A 417 -11.01 -26.00 15.18
N GLY A 418 -9.74 -26.20 15.53
CA GLY A 418 -9.30 -27.32 16.38
C GLY A 418 -9.83 -27.26 17.83
N ALA A 419 -9.91 -26.08 18.43
CA ALA A 419 -10.43 -25.89 19.80
C ALA A 419 -11.90 -26.31 19.97
N VAL A 420 -12.68 -26.37 18.88
CA VAL A 420 -14.04 -26.94 18.84
C VAL A 420 -14.04 -28.47 19.06
N SER A 421 -12.88 -29.13 18.94
CA SER A 421 -12.69 -30.56 19.22
C SER A 421 -11.90 -30.86 20.50
N GLU A 422 -11.16 -29.90 21.05
CA GLU A 422 -10.24 -30.11 22.20
C GLU A 422 -10.74 -29.54 23.54
N THR A 423 -11.78 -28.69 23.54
CA THR A 423 -12.42 -28.22 24.80
C THR A 423 -13.01 -29.41 25.57
N SER A 424 -12.62 -29.53 26.85
CA SER A 424 -13.21 -30.48 27.80
C SER A 424 -14.64 -30.07 28.15
N GLU A 425 -15.43 -31.00 28.73
CA GLU A 425 -16.78 -30.67 29.20
C GLU A 425 -16.74 -29.66 30.35
N GLU A 426 -15.76 -29.77 31.26
CA GLU A 426 -15.53 -28.84 32.38
C GLU A 426 -15.20 -27.41 31.90
N GLU A 427 -14.27 -27.26 30.95
CA GLU A 427 -13.87 -25.95 30.39
C GLU A 427 -14.99 -25.34 29.51
N ALA A 428 -15.78 -26.18 28.84
CA ALA A 428 -16.94 -25.75 28.09
C ALA A 428 -18.10 -25.31 29.02
N GLU A 429 -18.27 -25.95 30.18
CA GLU A 429 -19.23 -25.53 31.20
C GLU A 429 -18.80 -24.21 31.87
N GLU A 430 -17.52 -24.04 32.22
CA GLU A 430 -17.00 -22.78 32.76
C GLU A 430 -17.22 -21.62 31.76
N GLN A 431 -16.92 -21.82 30.47
CA GLN A 431 -17.22 -20.84 29.41
C GLN A 431 -18.72 -20.56 29.23
N LEU A 432 -19.60 -21.53 29.49
CA LEU A 432 -21.05 -21.31 29.45
C LEU A 432 -21.50 -20.46 30.64
N GLN A 433 -21.02 -20.78 31.85
CA GLN A 433 -21.32 -20.04 33.08
C GLN A 433 -20.81 -18.59 33.01
N ASP A 434 -19.60 -18.36 32.47
CA ASP A 434 -19.04 -17.02 32.24
C ASP A 434 -19.88 -16.19 31.25
N VAL A 435 -20.27 -16.77 30.11
CA VAL A 435 -21.08 -16.07 29.10
C VAL A 435 -22.49 -15.76 29.62
N ILE A 436 -23.08 -16.68 30.38
CA ILE A 436 -24.32 -16.44 31.13
C ILE A 436 -24.12 -15.26 32.09
N GLN A 437 -23.10 -15.32 32.95
CA GLN A 437 -22.88 -14.30 33.98
C GLN A 437 -22.55 -12.92 33.40
N GLU A 438 -21.77 -12.82 32.32
CA GLU A 438 -21.54 -11.56 31.60
C GLU A 438 -22.87 -11.01 31.05
N ARG A 439 -23.64 -11.81 30.31
CA ARG A 439 -24.87 -11.36 29.64
C ARG A 439 -25.96 -10.97 30.63
N PHE A 440 -26.16 -11.74 31.70
CA PHE A 440 -27.16 -11.42 32.71
C PHE A 440 -26.70 -10.29 33.66
N SER A 441 -25.39 -10.02 33.82
CA SER A 441 -24.92 -8.83 34.56
C SER A 441 -25.37 -7.50 33.91
N ILE A 442 -25.48 -7.46 32.58
CA ILE A 442 -25.93 -6.28 31.82
C ILE A 442 -27.43 -5.98 32.06
N LEU A 443 -28.19 -6.97 32.55
CA LEU A 443 -29.63 -6.86 32.89
C LEU A 443 -29.86 -6.45 34.37
N GLY A 444 -28.80 -6.22 35.15
CA GLY A 444 -28.86 -6.10 36.62
C GLY A 444 -29.52 -4.85 37.23
N ASP A 445 -29.97 -3.87 36.42
CA ASP A 445 -30.39 -2.53 36.89
C ASP A 445 -31.84 -2.14 36.52
N LYS A 446 -32.65 -3.07 35.98
CA LYS A 446 -34.06 -2.81 35.60
C LYS A 446 -34.98 -4.00 35.86
N GLU A 447 -36.26 -3.73 36.04
CA GLU A 447 -37.32 -4.75 35.93
C GLU A 447 -37.42 -5.21 34.47
N HIS A 448 -36.76 -6.32 34.16
CA HIS A 448 -36.85 -6.97 32.85
C HIS A 448 -38.05 -7.92 32.80
N GLU A 449 -38.82 -7.85 31.70
CA GLU A 449 -39.93 -8.77 31.44
C GLU A 449 -39.41 -10.21 31.29
N ALA A 450 -40.07 -11.19 31.91
CA ALA A 450 -39.58 -12.59 31.93
C ALA A 450 -39.27 -13.15 30.53
N ILE A 451 -40.06 -12.74 29.51
CA ILE A 451 -39.84 -13.14 28.13
C ILE A 451 -38.52 -12.63 27.52
N ASP A 452 -37.99 -11.48 27.97
CA ASP A 452 -36.71 -10.97 27.49
C ASP A 452 -35.52 -11.67 28.16
N ILE A 453 -35.73 -12.26 29.34
CA ILE A 453 -34.78 -13.15 30.01
C ILE A 453 -34.72 -14.48 29.26
N LEU A 454 -35.88 -15.10 28.98
CA LEU A 454 -35.96 -16.35 28.19
C LEU A 454 -35.39 -16.20 26.78
N LEU A 455 -35.61 -15.05 26.12
CA LEU A 455 -34.99 -14.74 24.83
C LEU A 455 -33.47 -14.65 24.91
N ALA A 456 -32.92 -14.00 25.96
CA ALA A 456 -31.49 -13.91 26.16
C ALA A 456 -30.86 -15.29 26.44
N GLU A 457 -31.55 -16.17 27.18
CA GLU A 457 -31.11 -17.54 27.43
C GLU A 457 -31.10 -18.38 26.14
N ILE A 458 -32.13 -18.26 25.30
CA ILE A 458 -32.19 -18.90 23.96
C ILE A 458 -31.04 -18.40 23.06
N ASP A 459 -30.82 -17.09 22.99
CA ASP A 459 -29.72 -16.52 22.20
C ASP A 459 -28.33 -17.01 22.70
N ILE A 460 -28.17 -17.26 24.01
CA ILE A 460 -26.97 -17.88 24.60
C ILE A 460 -26.84 -19.36 24.21
N TYR A 461 -27.91 -20.16 24.35
CA TYR A 461 -27.88 -21.59 24.02
C TYR A 461 -27.75 -21.86 22.51
N GLU A 462 -28.31 -21.01 21.64
CA GLU A 462 -28.04 -21.02 20.19
C GLU A 462 -26.56 -20.72 19.91
N LEU A 463 -26.00 -19.65 20.48
CA LEU A 463 -24.60 -19.28 20.24
C LEU A 463 -23.60 -20.32 20.80
N PHE A 464 -23.90 -20.91 21.95
CA PHE A 464 -23.08 -21.95 22.56
C PHE A 464 -23.16 -23.27 21.80
N SER A 465 -24.36 -23.77 21.50
CA SER A 465 -24.52 -25.05 20.80
C SER A 465 -23.95 -25.00 19.38
N PHE A 466 -24.03 -23.84 18.72
CA PHE A 466 -23.43 -23.57 17.42
C PHE A 466 -21.89 -23.49 17.45
N LYS A 467 -21.29 -23.04 18.57
CA LYS A 467 -19.84 -22.99 18.78
C LYS A 467 -19.27 -24.36 19.21
N HIS A 468 -19.96 -25.08 20.09
CA HIS A 468 -19.39 -26.24 20.79
C HIS A 468 -20.01 -27.60 20.43
N CYS A 469 -21.29 -27.68 20.06
CA CYS A 469 -21.99 -28.95 19.89
C CYS A 469 -22.18 -29.35 18.42
N LYS A 470 -22.60 -28.40 17.57
CA LYS A 470 -22.96 -28.67 16.18
C LYS A 470 -21.76 -29.13 15.35
N GLY A 471 -21.85 -30.35 14.80
CA GLY A 471 -20.81 -30.94 13.95
C GLY A 471 -19.75 -31.78 14.68
N ARG A 472 -19.79 -31.97 16.01
CA ARG A 472 -18.96 -32.97 16.68
C ARG A 472 -19.36 -34.39 16.24
N LYS A 473 -18.39 -35.29 16.13
CA LYS A 473 -18.61 -36.73 15.85
C LYS A 473 -18.93 -37.58 17.09
N VAL A 474 -18.77 -36.99 18.27
CA VAL A 474 -19.03 -37.59 19.58
C VAL A 474 -20.02 -36.68 20.29
N ARG A 475 -21.05 -37.24 20.92
CA ARG A 475 -22.00 -36.48 21.73
C ARG A 475 -21.37 -36.17 23.08
N LEU A 476 -21.45 -34.91 23.51
CA LEU A 476 -21.11 -34.49 24.88
C LEU A 476 -22.37 -34.56 25.75
N ALA A 477 -22.22 -34.88 27.03
CA ALA A 477 -23.32 -34.86 27.99
C ALA A 477 -23.93 -33.45 28.10
N LEU A 478 -23.09 -32.41 28.15
CA LEU A 478 -23.52 -31.01 28.18
C LEU A 478 -24.36 -30.62 26.95
N CYS A 479 -24.11 -31.23 25.79
CA CYS A 479 -24.88 -30.98 24.58
C CYS A 479 -26.24 -31.70 24.59
N GLU A 480 -26.35 -32.87 25.23
CA GLU A 480 -27.64 -33.53 25.44
C GLU A 480 -28.47 -32.78 26.51
N GLU A 481 -27.83 -32.28 27.59
CA GLU A 481 -28.48 -31.42 28.59
C GLU A 481 -29.02 -30.11 27.99
N LEU A 482 -28.24 -29.41 27.15
CA LEU A 482 -28.71 -28.20 26.45
C LEU A 482 -29.92 -28.47 25.54
N ASP A 483 -29.97 -29.65 24.91
CA ASP A 483 -31.12 -30.07 24.12
C ASP A 483 -32.33 -30.42 25.02
N GLU A 484 -32.15 -30.79 26.29
CA GLU A 484 -33.24 -30.93 27.27
C GLU A 484 -33.71 -29.56 27.79
N ARG A 485 -32.81 -28.66 28.22
CA ARG A 485 -33.16 -27.29 28.65
C ARG A 485 -33.90 -26.51 27.57
N MET A 486 -33.51 -26.65 26.30
CA MET A 486 -34.23 -26.03 25.17
C MET A 486 -35.65 -26.61 24.97
N LYS A 487 -35.94 -27.85 25.38
CA LYS A 487 -37.31 -28.38 25.41
C LYS A 487 -38.12 -27.81 26.57
N GLU A 488 -37.49 -27.59 27.73
CA GLU A 488 -38.14 -26.95 28.89
C GLU A 488 -38.52 -25.50 28.58
N LEU A 489 -37.58 -24.70 28.05
CA LEU A 489 -37.83 -23.33 27.57
C LEU A 489 -38.94 -23.28 26.50
N LYS A 490 -39.03 -24.29 25.62
CA LYS A 490 -40.08 -24.38 24.60
C LYS A 490 -41.45 -24.62 25.23
N ASN A 491 -41.54 -25.45 26.25
CA ASN A 491 -42.78 -25.69 27.01
C ASN A 491 -43.20 -24.43 27.79
N GLU A 492 -42.24 -23.71 28.39
CA GLU A 492 -42.53 -22.45 29.09
C GLU A 492 -43.05 -21.37 28.15
N LEU A 493 -42.40 -21.15 27.00
CA LEU A 493 -42.86 -20.20 25.98
C LEU A 493 -44.22 -20.57 25.37
N GLN A 494 -44.55 -21.87 25.27
CA GLN A 494 -45.90 -22.32 24.89
C GLN A 494 -46.94 -22.01 25.99
N SER A 495 -46.57 -22.08 27.28
CA SER A 495 -47.46 -21.69 28.38
C SER A 495 -47.78 -20.19 28.37
N MET A 496 -46.84 -19.36 27.91
CA MET A 496 -47.02 -17.91 27.73
C MET A 496 -47.91 -17.53 26.54
N GLU A 497 -48.42 -18.48 25.76
CA GLU A 497 -49.41 -18.21 24.71
C GLU A 497 -50.86 -18.09 25.24
N GLY A 498 -51.08 -18.34 26.54
CA GLY A 498 -52.36 -18.13 27.22
C GLY A 498 -52.77 -16.66 27.35
N ASP A 499 -54.08 -16.42 27.51
CA ASP A 499 -54.71 -15.10 27.38
C ASP A 499 -54.41 -14.08 28.52
N GLU A 500 -53.44 -14.35 29.39
CA GLU A 500 -53.04 -13.45 30.50
C GLU A 500 -51.92 -12.46 30.12
N TYR A 501 -51.22 -12.66 29.00
CA TYR A 501 -50.08 -11.82 28.58
C TYR A 501 -50.40 -10.87 27.42
N GLY A 502 -49.75 -9.70 27.43
CA GLY A 502 -49.96 -8.65 26.43
C GLY A 502 -49.52 -9.05 25.01
N GLU A 503 -50.15 -8.45 24.00
CA GLU A 503 -49.98 -8.77 22.56
C GLU A 503 -48.50 -8.75 22.08
N SER A 504 -47.67 -7.88 22.67
CA SER A 504 -46.22 -7.84 22.38
C SER A 504 -45.47 -9.07 22.89
N HIS A 505 -45.85 -9.64 24.04
CA HIS A 505 -45.23 -10.87 24.56
C HIS A 505 -45.61 -12.06 23.68
N ARG A 506 -46.90 -12.21 23.35
CA ARG A 506 -47.37 -13.28 22.45
C ARG A 506 -46.64 -13.24 21.11
N LYS A 507 -46.37 -12.04 20.57
CA LYS A 507 -45.57 -11.90 19.35
C LYS A 507 -44.08 -12.26 19.53
N LYS A 508 -43.43 -11.87 20.64
CA LYS A 508 -42.06 -12.30 20.99
C LYS A 508 -41.99 -13.83 21.10
N ALA A 509 -42.92 -14.45 21.83
CA ALA A 509 -42.98 -15.90 22.04
C ALA A 509 -43.20 -16.67 20.74
N LEU A 510 -44.13 -16.23 19.88
CA LEU A 510 -44.37 -16.83 18.56
C LEU A 510 -43.20 -16.67 17.57
N ASP A 511 -42.29 -15.71 17.78
CA ASP A 511 -41.03 -15.62 17.02
C ASP A 511 -39.99 -16.59 17.56
N ALA A 512 -39.80 -16.63 18.89
CA ALA A 512 -38.91 -17.56 19.57
C ALA A 512 -39.26 -19.03 19.28
N LEU A 513 -40.54 -19.41 19.41
CA LEU A 513 -41.02 -20.77 19.15
C LEU A 513 -40.73 -21.22 17.71
N LYS A 514 -40.75 -20.31 16.73
CA LYS A 514 -40.38 -20.61 15.33
C LYS A 514 -38.88 -20.78 15.12
N ARG A 515 -38.02 -20.13 15.93
CA ARG A 515 -36.58 -20.46 15.96
C ARG A 515 -36.38 -21.86 16.54
N MET A 516 -37.05 -22.16 17.66
CA MET A 516 -37.05 -23.46 18.33
C MET A 516 -37.76 -24.59 17.57
N GLU A 517 -38.46 -24.32 16.47
CA GLU A 517 -38.93 -25.33 15.51
C GLU A 517 -37.83 -25.76 14.54
N ASN A 518 -36.82 -24.92 14.31
CA ASN A 518 -35.64 -25.22 13.51
C ASN A 518 -34.45 -25.74 14.35
N TRP A 519 -34.60 -25.80 15.68
CA TRP A 519 -33.60 -26.38 16.57
C TRP A 519 -33.53 -27.90 16.38
N ASN A 520 -32.40 -28.37 15.85
CA ASN A 520 -32.06 -29.78 15.82
C ASN A 520 -30.54 -29.92 15.99
N LEU A 521 -30.11 -30.46 17.13
CA LEU A 521 -28.70 -30.60 17.46
C LEU A 521 -28.09 -31.90 16.91
N PHE A 522 -28.92 -32.93 16.66
CA PHE A 522 -28.52 -34.29 16.31
C PHE A 522 -29.41 -34.86 15.20
N SER A 523 -29.27 -34.36 13.97
CA SER A 523 -30.01 -34.86 12.81
C SER A 523 -29.45 -36.20 12.30
N ASP A 524 -30.21 -37.30 12.43
CA ASP A 524 -29.85 -38.63 11.90
C ASP A 524 -29.83 -38.72 10.35
N ALA A 525 -30.21 -37.65 9.65
CA ALA A 525 -30.15 -37.58 8.19
C ALA A 525 -28.78 -37.10 7.68
N HIS A 526 -28.20 -37.83 6.72
CA HIS A 526 -27.10 -37.33 5.88
C HIS A 526 -27.59 -36.31 4.82
N GLU A 527 -28.28 -35.27 5.26
CA GLU A 527 -28.45 -34.07 4.44
C GLU A 527 -27.14 -33.27 4.47
N THR A 528 -26.72 -32.77 3.30
CA THR A 528 -25.56 -31.88 3.17
C THR A 528 -25.91 -30.47 3.65
N SER A 529 -26.29 -30.35 4.92
CA SER A 529 -26.34 -29.07 5.61
C SER A 529 -24.92 -28.52 5.67
N HIS A 530 -24.64 -27.45 4.93
CA HIS A 530 -23.35 -26.79 4.98
C HIS A 530 -23.18 -26.21 6.39
N ASN A 531 -22.36 -26.88 7.20
CA ASN A 531 -22.08 -26.51 8.59
C ASN A 531 -21.12 -25.31 8.63
N TYR A 532 -21.61 -24.16 8.16
CA TYR A 532 -21.07 -22.87 8.54
C TYR A 532 -21.16 -22.79 10.07
N THR A 533 -20.04 -22.58 10.74
CA THR A 533 -19.95 -22.34 12.18
C THR A 533 -19.36 -20.95 12.41
N VAL A 534 -19.67 -20.31 13.55
CA VAL A 534 -19.06 -19.00 13.90
C VAL A 534 -17.53 -19.08 13.86
N ALA A 535 -16.94 -20.22 14.23
CA ALA A 535 -15.52 -20.50 14.07
C ALA A 535 -15.04 -20.39 12.60
N ARG A 536 -15.75 -21.04 11.68
CA ARG A 536 -15.41 -21.05 10.24
C ARG A 536 -15.55 -19.67 9.61
N ASP A 537 -16.63 -18.94 9.89
CA ASP A 537 -16.81 -17.55 9.43
C ASP A 537 -15.81 -16.58 10.07
N THR A 538 -15.45 -16.77 11.36
CA THR A 538 -14.41 -15.96 12.02
C THR A 538 -13.04 -16.18 11.38
N PHE A 539 -12.69 -17.42 11.06
CA PHE A 539 -11.47 -17.76 10.32
C PHE A 539 -11.45 -17.10 8.93
N LEU A 540 -12.55 -17.20 8.18
CA LEU A 540 -12.67 -16.60 6.83
C LEU A 540 -12.62 -15.07 6.87
N ALA A 541 -13.24 -14.41 7.86
CA ALA A 541 -13.16 -12.97 8.07
C ALA A 541 -11.73 -12.50 8.37
N HIS A 542 -11.02 -13.20 9.27
CA HIS A 542 -9.63 -12.87 9.62
C HIS A 542 -8.68 -13.15 8.46
N LEU A 543 -8.88 -14.24 7.71
CA LEU A 543 -8.16 -14.53 6.46
C LEU A 543 -8.39 -13.46 5.38
N GLY A 544 -9.64 -13.06 5.15
CA GLY A 544 -9.99 -11.99 4.21
C GLY A 544 -9.37 -10.64 4.60
N SER A 545 -9.41 -10.29 5.89
CA SER A 545 -8.72 -9.10 6.43
C SER A 545 -7.20 -9.18 6.24
N THR A 546 -6.61 -10.35 6.47
CA THR A 546 -5.17 -10.59 6.28
C THR A 546 -4.77 -10.40 4.81
N LEU A 547 -5.49 -11.01 3.88
CA LEU A 547 -5.19 -10.96 2.44
C LEU A 547 -5.46 -9.58 1.84
N ARG A 548 -6.51 -8.87 2.27
CA ARG A 548 -6.73 -7.44 1.99
C ARG A 548 -5.56 -6.58 2.50
N GLY A 549 -5.02 -6.93 3.67
CA GLY A 549 -3.77 -6.37 4.21
C GLY A 549 -2.59 -6.61 3.27
N SER A 550 -2.35 -7.86 2.84
CA SER A 550 -1.28 -8.22 1.92
C SER A 550 -1.34 -7.48 0.58
N MET A 551 -2.53 -7.32 0.01
CA MET A 551 -2.76 -6.51 -1.19
C MET A 551 -2.28 -5.06 -0.96
N LYS A 552 -2.71 -4.43 0.14
CA LYS A 552 -2.38 -3.03 0.44
C LYS A 552 -0.93 -2.82 0.88
N HIS A 553 -0.31 -3.75 1.58
CA HIS A 553 1.03 -3.61 2.15
C HIS A 553 2.17 -4.09 1.22
N ILE A 554 1.95 -5.15 0.41
CA ILE A 554 2.98 -5.69 -0.50
C ILE A 554 2.74 -5.23 -1.94
N ILE A 555 1.49 -5.32 -2.42
CA ILE A 555 1.20 -5.21 -3.86
C ILE A 555 0.96 -3.76 -4.27
N THR A 556 0.31 -2.95 -3.42
CA THR A 556 0.03 -1.52 -3.63
C THR A 556 0.35 -0.67 -2.39
N PRO A 557 1.61 -0.69 -1.89
CA PRO A 557 2.01 0.09 -0.73
C PRO A 557 1.82 1.59 -0.94
N SER A 558 1.70 2.33 0.16
CA SER A 558 1.81 3.78 0.16
C SER A 558 3.26 4.20 -0.11
N VAL A 559 3.44 5.34 -0.78
CA VAL A 559 4.77 5.90 -1.10
C VAL A 559 5.00 7.21 -0.33
N ALA A 560 6.25 7.67 -0.24
CA ALA A 560 6.56 9.00 0.27
C ALA A 560 5.90 10.08 -0.60
N ASP A 561 5.51 11.22 -0.03
CA ASP A 561 5.10 12.36 -0.84
C ASP A 561 6.29 12.98 -1.60
N GLY A 562 6.00 13.39 -2.84
CA GLY A 562 6.98 13.82 -3.83
C GLY A 562 6.56 13.47 -5.26
N ALA A 563 7.29 14.02 -6.22
CA ALA A 563 7.15 13.71 -7.64
C ALA A 563 8.39 12.93 -8.12
N PHE A 564 8.21 11.65 -8.38
CA PHE A 564 9.29 10.73 -8.76
C PHE A 564 9.25 10.52 -10.27
N HIS A 565 10.09 11.24 -11.01
CA HIS A 565 10.15 11.12 -12.47
C HIS A 565 11.08 10.01 -12.91
N PHE A 566 10.78 9.40 -14.07
CA PHE A 566 11.74 8.53 -14.74
C PHE A 566 12.88 9.35 -15.37
N TYR A 567 14.10 8.82 -15.26
CA TYR A 567 15.31 9.32 -15.92
C TYR A 567 16.08 8.14 -16.54
N ASP A 568 16.60 8.31 -17.76
CA ASP A 568 17.40 7.29 -18.47
C ASP A 568 18.70 6.92 -17.74
N GLN A 569 19.28 7.87 -16.99
CA GLN A 569 20.56 7.72 -16.31
C GLN A 569 20.52 8.30 -14.90
N ILE A 570 20.99 7.53 -13.91
CA ILE A 570 21.15 7.93 -12.52
C ILE A 570 22.64 8.05 -12.20
N SER A 571 23.05 9.21 -11.67
CA SER A 571 24.45 9.53 -11.34
C SER A 571 24.60 9.73 -9.84
N TYR A 572 25.06 8.70 -9.13
CA TYR A 572 25.31 8.76 -7.70
C TYR A 572 26.63 9.49 -7.42
N GLN A 573 26.58 10.53 -6.59
CA GLN A 573 27.75 11.29 -6.14
C GLN A 573 28.05 10.94 -4.68
N LEU A 574 29.04 10.08 -4.45
CA LEU A 574 29.39 9.58 -3.13
C LEU A 574 30.41 10.53 -2.48
N PHE A 575 29.97 11.28 -1.47
CA PHE A 575 30.79 12.23 -0.72
C PHE A 575 31.17 11.61 0.63
N PHE A 576 32.37 11.04 0.72
CA PHE A 576 32.90 10.49 1.97
C PHE A 576 33.51 11.60 2.83
N VAL A 577 32.91 11.84 3.99
CA VAL A 577 33.30 12.89 4.93
C VAL A 577 33.99 12.26 6.14
N THR A 578 35.24 12.64 6.39
CA THR A 578 36.08 12.08 7.47
C THR A 578 36.63 13.19 8.37
N PRO A 579 36.81 12.96 9.69
CA PRO A 579 37.47 13.94 10.56
C PRO A 579 38.93 14.17 10.14
N ASP A 580 39.67 13.06 9.98
CA ASP A 580 41.09 13.05 9.63
C ASP A 580 41.35 12.91 8.12
N LYS A 581 42.57 13.25 7.71
CA LYS A 581 43.03 13.17 6.32
C LYS A 581 43.42 11.76 5.91
N VAL A 582 42.45 11.01 5.38
CA VAL A 582 42.69 9.72 4.71
C VAL A 582 43.35 9.95 3.34
N LYS A 583 44.34 9.13 2.95
CA LYS A 583 45.10 9.35 1.70
C LYS A 583 44.43 8.81 0.43
N ASN A 584 43.49 7.87 0.55
CA ASN A 584 42.82 7.25 -0.60
C ASN A 584 41.48 6.61 -0.19
N VAL A 585 40.47 6.69 -1.05
CA VAL A 585 39.12 6.11 -0.83
C VAL A 585 39.19 4.59 -0.54
N LYS A 586 40.18 3.89 -1.10
CA LYS A 586 40.45 2.46 -0.83
C LYS A 586 40.89 2.14 0.60
N GLN A 587 41.11 3.13 1.46
CA GLN A 587 41.49 2.98 2.87
C GLN A 587 40.32 3.25 3.84
N LEU A 588 39.14 3.62 3.33
CA LEU A 588 37.95 3.83 4.15
C LEU A 588 37.33 2.49 4.61
N PRO A 589 36.65 2.44 5.77
CA PRO A 589 35.93 1.26 6.25
C PRO A 589 34.63 0.95 5.47
N VAL A 590 34.35 1.65 4.36
CA VAL A 590 33.12 1.52 3.56
C VAL A 590 33.17 0.28 2.68
N ASP A 591 32.08 -0.50 2.63
CA ASP A 591 31.95 -1.56 1.62
C ASP A 591 31.49 -1.00 0.27
N LEU A 592 32.43 -0.43 -0.48
CA LEU A 592 32.17 0.16 -1.79
C LEU A 592 31.57 -0.86 -2.78
N LYS A 593 31.88 -2.15 -2.65
CA LYS A 593 31.33 -3.18 -3.54
C LYS A 593 29.86 -3.42 -3.23
N ALA A 594 29.51 -3.71 -1.97
CA ALA A 594 28.13 -3.94 -1.57
C ALA A 594 27.26 -2.68 -1.80
N LEU A 595 27.82 -1.48 -1.54
CA LEU A 595 27.14 -0.21 -1.81
C LEU A 595 26.86 -0.01 -3.30
N MET A 596 27.84 -0.24 -4.19
CA MET A 596 27.65 -0.05 -5.64
C MET A 596 26.74 -1.12 -6.25
N GLU A 597 26.82 -2.38 -5.82
CA GLU A 597 25.89 -3.44 -6.26
C GLU A 597 24.46 -3.18 -5.76
N GLY A 598 24.31 -2.75 -4.51
CA GLY A 598 23.02 -2.37 -3.92
C GLY A 598 22.37 -1.17 -4.58
N LEU A 599 23.11 -0.06 -4.76
CA LEU A 599 22.62 1.12 -5.48
C LEU A 599 22.32 0.85 -6.97
N SER A 600 22.94 -0.17 -7.56
CA SER A 600 22.60 -0.63 -8.91
C SER A 600 21.33 -1.50 -8.93
N SER A 601 21.03 -2.22 -7.85
CA SER A 601 19.83 -3.08 -7.74
C SER A 601 18.50 -2.31 -7.63
N LEU A 602 18.56 -1.02 -7.30
CA LEU A 602 17.42 -0.09 -7.29
C LEU A 602 16.91 0.28 -8.70
N LEU A 603 17.71 0.04 -9.73
CA LEU A 603 17.48 0.58 -11.07
C LEU A 603 16.67 -0.37 -11.94
N LEU A 604 15.79 0.21 -12.77
CA LEU A 604 15.04 -0.57 -13.75
C LEU A 604 15.97 -1.02 -14.89
N PRO A 605 15.74 -2.18 -15.55
CA PRO A 605 16.63 -2.71 -16.59
C PRO A 605 16.86 -1.81 -17.83
N SER A 606 16.12 -0.72 -17.97
CA SER A 606 16.32 0.31 -19.00
C SER A 606 17.25 1.46 -18.58
N GLN A 607 17.52 1.63 -17.30
CA GLN A 607 18.31 2.75 -16.75
C GLN A 607 19.81 2.45 -16.74
N LYS A 608 20.61 3.51 -16.81
CA LYS A 608 22.07 3.45 -16.70
C LYS A 608 22.54 4.02 -15.36
N VAL A 609 23.56 3.41 -14.77
CA VAL A 609 24.19 3.90 -13.55
C VAL A 609 25.52 4.58 -13.84
N MET A 610 25.78 5.68 -13.13
CA MET A 610 27.11 6.26 -12.98
C MET A 610 27.40 6.48 -11.49
N PHE A 611 28.68 6.36 -11.13
CA PHE A 611 29.17 6.62 -9.78
C PHE A 611 30.35 7.59 -9.85
N SER A 612 30.31 8.64 -9.04
CA SER A 612 31.48 9.46 -8.71
C SER A 612 31.80 9.32 -7.22
N GLN A 613 33.09 9.45 -6.87
CA GLN A 613 33.59 9.26 -5.51
C GLN A 613 34.46 10.47 -5.13
N HIS A 614 34.08 11.14 -4.06
CA HIS A 614 34.71 12.34 -3.53
C HIS A 614 35.09 12.09 -2.07
N LEU A 615 36.27 12.54 -1.66
CA LEU A 615 36.76 12.42 -0.28
C LEU A 615 36.98 13.83 0.25
N ILE A 616 36.27 14.18 1.33
CA ILE A 616 36.32 15.52 1.93
C ILE A 616 36.66 15.39 3.41
N PRO A 617 37.94 15.56 3.79
CA PRO A 617 38.32 15.70 5.19
C PRO A 617 37.73 16.99 5.77
N LEU A 618 37.12 16.93 6.96
CA LEU A 618 36.61 18.11 7.68
C LEU A 618 37.72 19.11 8.01
N SER A 619 38.97 18.65 8.07
CA SER A 619 40.16 19.52 8.21
C SER A 619 40.54 20.33 6.95
N ASP A 620 39.95 20.03 5.79
CA ASP A 620 40.20 20.74 4.51
C ASP A 620 39.05 21.66 4.08
N ASP A 621 37.81 21.39 4.50
CA ASP A 621 36.66 22.27 4.28
C ASP A 621 36.11 22.84 5.62
N PRO A 622 36.45 24.09 5.98
CA PRO A 622 35.97 24.71 7.22
C PRO A 622 34.47 25.06 7.19
N ALA A 623 33.85 25.15 6.01
CA ALA A 623 32.41 25.40 5.88
C ALA A 623 31.62 24.10 6.12
N LEU A 624 32.08 22.97 5.59
CA LEU A 624 31.53 21.65 5.90
C LEU A 624 31.74 21.28 7.37
N ALA A 625 32.91 21.59 7.94
CA ALA A 625 33.17 21.42 9.38
C ALA A 625 32.23 22.26 10.25
N MET A 626 31.94 23.50 9.83
CA MET A 626 30.93 24.35 10.48
C MET A 626 29.53 23.73 10.36
N ALA A 627 29.13 23.26 9.18
CA ALA A 627 27.83 22.63 8.94
C ALA A 627 27.63 21.39 9.83
N PHE A 628 28.61 20.48 9.86
CA PHE A 628 28.62 19.30 10.72
C PHE A 628 28.54 19.65 12.21
N SER A 629 29.35 20.63 12.67
CA SER A 629 29.34 21.10 14.06
C SER A 629 28.01 21.74 14.47
N VAL A 630 27.41 22.55 13.57
CA VAL A 630 26.12 23.22 13.79
C VAL A 630 24.96 22.23 13.76
N ALA A 631 25.04 21.14 13.00
CA ALA A 631 24.03 20.09 12.95
C ALA A 631 24.15 19.03 14.07
N ARG A 632 25.33 18.85 14.69
CA ARG A 632 25.53 17.86 15.76
C ARG A 632 24.72 18.22 17.01
N ARG A 633 23.98 17.23 17.52
CA ARG A 633 23.13 17.28 18.72
C ARG A 633 23.38 16.05 19.58
N ALA A 634 22.88 16.09 20.81
CA ALA A 634 22.78 14.93 21.68
C ALA A 634 21.39 14.91 22.31
N ALA A 635 20.70 13.77 22.24
CA ALA A 635 19.41 13.54 22.88
C ALA A 635 19.49 12.29 23.75
N ALA A 636 18.77 12.30 24.87
CA ALA A 636 18.62 11.13 25.71
C ALA A 636 17.37 10.35 25.25
N VAL A 637 17.60 9.29 24.48
CA VAL A 637 16.57 8.41 23.94
C VAL A 637 16.07 7.47 25.05
N PRO A 638 14.74 7.43 25.32
CA PRO A 638 14.14 6.38 26.12
C PRO A 638 14.04 5.10 25.30
N MET A 639 14.56 3.98 25.81
CA MET A 639 14.28 2.64 25.25
C MET A 639 13.78 1.73 26.35
N LEU A 640 12.72 0.97 26.06
CA LEU A 640 12.33 -0.19 26.85
C LEU A 640 13.03 -1.40 26.24
N LEU A 641 13.82 -2.11 27.05
CA LEU A 641 14.40 -3.39 26.65
C LEU A 641 13.35 -4.49 26.79
N VAL A 642 13.51 -5.59 26.04
CA VAL A 642 12.49 -6.67 25.96
C VAL A 642 12.25 -7.37 27.31
N ASN A 643 13.20 -7.26 28.25
CA ASN A 643 13.06 -7.68 29.65
C ASN A 643 12.21 -6.73 30.52
N GLY A 644 11.51 -5.75 29.91
CA GLY A 644 10.70 -4.75 30.60
C GLY A 644 11.49 -3.64 31.32
N THR A 645 12.83 -3.62 31.23
CA THR A 645 13.63 -2.59 31.89
C THR A 645 13.76 -1.32 31.04
N TYR A 646 13.53 -0.17 31.66
CA TYR A 646 13.69 1.14 31.03
C TYR A 646 15.16 1.59 31.07
N ARG A 647 15.76 1.81 29.89
CA ARG A 647 17.13 2.29 29.72
C ARG A 647 17.12 3.62 28.98
N LYS A 648 17.74 4.63 29.57
CA LYS A 648 17.95 5.96 28.96
C LYS A 648 19.36 6.00 28.36
N ILE A 649 19.47 5.98 27.03
CA ILE A 649 20.76 6.08 26.33
C ILE A 649 20.93 7.50 25.77
N VAL A 650 22.11 8.08 25.89
CA VAL A 650 22.42 9.38 25.27
C VAL A 650 23.01 9.13 23.89
N SER A 651 22.22 9.41 22.85
CA SER A 651 22.62 9.29 21.46
C SER A 651 23.10 10.64 20.92
N ASN A 652 24.33 10.67 20.40
CA ASN A 652 24.75 11.75 19.51
C ASN A 652 24.04 11.58 18.16
N TYR A 653 23.57 12.67 17.57
CA TYR A 653 22.97 12.64 16.23
C TYR A 653 23.26 13.90 15.42
N LEU A 654 23.10 13.80 14.10
CA LEU A 654 23.03 14.93 13.18
C LEU A 654 21.56 15.25 12.92
N ASP A 655 21.21 16.52 13.08
CA ASP A 655 19.92 17.07 12.66
C ASP A 655 19.88 17.19 11.13
N SER A 656 18.99 16.43 10.47
CA SER A 656 19.00 16.32 9.01
C SER A 656 18.73 17.65 8.31
N PHE A 657 17.74 18.40 8.80
CA PHE A 657 17.25 19.62 8.15
C PHE A 657 18.21 20.79 8.36
N ILE A 658 18.79 20.91 9.55
CA ILE A 658 19.87 21.88 9.80
C ILE A 658 21.07 21.58 8.91
N LEU A 659 21.47 20.31 8.78
CA LEU A 659 22.60 19.93 7.93
C LEU A 659 22.34 20.22 6.45
N GLN A 660 21.18 19.81 5.93
CA GLN A 660 20.71 20.07 4.57
C GLN A 660 20.76 21.56 4.24
N HIS A 661 20.18 22.41 5.09
CA HIS A 661 20.15 23.87 4.91
C HIS A 661 21.56 24.49 4.90
N GLN A 662 22.51 24.02 5.72
CA GLN A 662 23.89 24.51 5.63
C GLN A 662 24.60 24.02 4.36
N LEU A 663 24.43 22.76 3.97
CA LEU A 663 25.01 22.20 2.74
C LEU A 663 24.50 22.94 1.49
N GLN A 664 23.19 23.20 1.41
CA GLN A 664 22.58 24.01 0.34
C GLN A 664 23.19 25.42 0.27
N ARG A 665 23.38 26.09 1.42
CA ARG A 665 24.00 27.44 1.47
C ARG A 665 25.47 27.47 1.06
N ILE A 666 26.22 26.40 1.30
CA ILE A 666 27.60 26.25 0.77
C ILE A 666 27.55 26.07 -0.75
N ASN A 667 26.56 25.32 -1.24
CA ASN A 667 26.44 24.89 -2.64
C ASN A 667 25.75 25.91 -3.57
N ASP A 668 25.03 26.90 -3.03
CA ASP A 668 24.45 28.01 -3.81
C ASP A 668 25.52 28.81 -4.59
N HIS A 669 26.78 28.78 -4.15
CA HIS A 669 27.91 29.35 -4.89
C HIS A 669 28.37 28.51 -6.10
N ASN A 670 27.99 27.23 -6.18
CA ASN A 670 28.40 26.28 -7.22
C ASN A 670 27.22 25.74 -8.08
N SER A 671 26.13 26.51 -8.21
CA SER A 671 25.12 26.34 -9.26
C SER A 671 24.42 24.96 -9.33
N LEU A 672 24.28 24.24 -8.21
CA LEU A 672 23.52 22.98 -8.17
C LEU A 672 21.99 23.16 -8.18
N LYS A 673 21.50 24.39 -8.40
CA LYS A 673 20.18 24.61 -9.01
C LYS A 673 20.22 24.09 -10.45
N GLY A 674 19.69 22.88 -10.65
CA GLY A 674 19.50 22.28 -11.97
C GLY A 674 18.75 23.23 -12.89
N LYS A 675 19.48 23.86 -13.82
CA LYS A 675 18.90 24.69 -14.88
C LYS A 675 17.92 23.81 -15.65
N HIS A 676 16.71 24.32 -15.93
CA HIS A 676 15.62 23.56 -16.55
C HIS A 676 16.07 22.79 -17.80
N ALA A 677 16.46 21.53 -17.62
CA ALA A 677 16.73 20.61 -18.69
C ALA A 677 15.38 20.17 -19.23
N SER A 678 15.03 20.62 -20.43
CA SER A 678 13.83 20.19 -21.16
C SER A 678 13.78 18.68 -21.39
N ASN A 679 14.90 17.99 -21.20
CA ASN A 679 15.09 16.57 -21.44
C ASN A 679 15.40 15.89 -20.10
N ARG A 680 14.48 15.05 -19.59
CA ARG A 680 14.59 14.24 -18.36
C ARG A 680 15.63 13.09 -18.50
N LEU A 681 16.88 13.42 -18.84
CA LEU A 681 17.92 12.43 -19.21
C LEU A 681 18.73 11.92 -18.01
N THR A 682 19.14 12.81 -17.10
CA THR A 682 20.07 12.51 -16.01
C THR A 682 19.56 13.04 -14.67
N LEU A 683 19.44 12.16 -13.68
CA LEU A 683 19.29 12.55 -12.27
C LEU A 683 20.66 12.47 -11.58
N GLU A 684 21.02 13.51 -10.83
CA GLU A 684 22.18 13.50 -9.94
C GLU A 684 21.71 13.29 -8.50
N VAL A 685 22.33 12.33 -7.80
CA VAL A 685 21.92 11.90 -6.46
C VAL A 685 23.12 12.02 -5.51
N PRO A 686 23.23 13.10 -4.72
CA PRO A 686 24.33 13.30 -3.79
C PRO A 686 24.09 12.51 -2.49
N ILE A 687 25.07 11.67 -2.13
CA ILE A 687 25.07 10.84 -0.93
C ILE A 687 26.21 11.29 -0.02
N PHE A 688 25.89 11.99 1.07
CA PHE A 688 26.85 12.43 2.07
C PHE A 688 27.04 11.36 3.14
N TRP A 689 28.21 10.74 3.16
CA TRP A 689 28.55 9.60 4.02
C TRP A 689 29.57 10.04 5.08
N PHE A 690 29.08 10.30 6.29
CA PHE A 690 29.89 10.75 7.43
C PHE A 690 30.45 9.55 8.18
N ILE A 691 31.77 9.47 8.30
CA ILE A 691 32.48 8.40 9.03
C ILE A 691 33.05 9.00 10.30
N HIS A 692 32.68 8.46 11.47
CA HIS A 692 33.12 8.94 12.77
C HIS A 692 33.43 7.75 13.70
N ALA A 693 34.24 7.95 14.75
CA ALA A 693 34.56 6.87 15.68
C ALA A 693 33.40 6.59 16.68
N ASP A 694 32.86 7.65 17.29
CA ASP A 694 31.74 7.54 18.23
C ASP A 694 30.45 7.07 17.52
N PRO A 695 29.53 6.36 18.22
CA PRO A 695 28.15 6.19 17.77
C PRO A 695 27.48 7.53 17.43
N LEU A 696 27.03 7.64 16.18
CA LEU A 696 26.40 8.85 15.62
C LEU A 696 25.22 8.45 14.73
N PHE A 697 24.06 9.04 14.99
CA PHE A 697 22.81 8.78 14.25
C PHE A 697 22.38 10.01 13.44
N ILE A 698 21.31 9.89 12.66
CA ILE A 698 20.52 11.00 12.12
C ILE A 698 19.19 11.03 12.88
N ASP A 699 18.73 12.23 13.24
CA ASP A 699 17.46 12.46 13.94
C ASP A 699 17.16 11.47 15.07
N LYS A 700 18.16 11.30 15.97
CA LYS A 700 18.17 10.43 17.16
C LYS A 700 18.21 8.91 16.89
N HIS A 701 17.67 8.41 15.77
CA HIS A 701 17.39 6.98 15.56
C HIS A 701 17.92 6.35 14.26
N TYR A 702 18.17 7.14 13.21
CA TYR A 702 18.44 6.60 11.86
C TYR A 702 19.94 6.44 11.58
N GLN A 703 20.31 5.44 10.78
CA GLN A 703 21.67 5.33 10.21
C GLN A 703 21.81 6.10 8.88
N ALA A 704 20.71 6.21 8.14
CA ALA A 704 20.61 6.93 6.88
C ALA A 704 19.22 7.56 6.76
N LYS A 705 19.12 8.70 6.06
CA LYS A 705 17.85 9.39 5.80
C LYS A 705 17.82 9.97 4.39
N ALA A 706 16.67 9.83 3.72
CA ALA A 706 16.38 10.53 2.47
C ALA A 706 15.90 11.95 2.76
N LEU A 707 16.34 12.91 1.94
CA LEU A 707 15.79 14.26 1.89
C LEU A 707 15.42 14.59 0.43
N SER A 708 14.77 15.73 0.22
CA SER A 708 14.26 16.17 -1.10
C SER A 708 15.31 16.26 -2.21
N ASP A 709 16.57 16.50 -1.88
CA ASP A 709 17.68 16.79 -2.81
C ASP A 709 18.98 16.03 -2.51
N MET A 710 19.04 15.26 -1.42
CA MET A 710 20.24 14.53 -0.99
C MET A 710 19.91 13.36 -0.08
N ILE A 711 20.87 12.46 0.10
CA ILE A 711 20.83 11.36 1.07
C ILE A 711 21.96 11.58 2.08
N ILE A 712 21.68 11.39 3.37
CA ILE A 712 22.68 11.47 4.45
C ILE A 712 22.84 10.07 5.04
N VAL A 713 24.08 9.64 5.27
CA VAL A 713 24.45 8.35 5.90
C VAL A 713 25.50 8.62 6.98
N VAL A 714 25.42 7.92 8.12
CA VAL A 714 26.43 7.92 9.19
C VAL A 714 26.94 6.51 9.48
N GLN A 715 28.26 6.39 9.60
CA GLN A 715 28.97 5.16 9.93
C GLN A 715 29.82 5.38 11.19
N SER A 716 29.74 4.44 12.13
CA SER A 716 30.47 4.44 13.42
C SER A 716 31.23 3.14 13.62
N ASP A 717 32.34 3.13 14.37
CA ASP A 717 33.16 1.90 14.53
C ASP A 717 32.49 0.76 15.34
N THR A 718 31.26 0.95 15.82
CA THR A 718 30.51 -0.01 16.65
C THR A 718 29.82 -1.08 15.79
N PRO A 719 30.20 -2.36 15.89
CA PRO A 719 29.68 -3.43 15.01
C PRO A 719 28.27 -3.92 15.36
N SER A 720 27.77 -3.63 16.56
CA SER A 720 26.44 -4.03 17.01
C SER A 720 25.87 -3.05 18.04
N TRP A 721 24.60 -2.69 17.88
CA TRP A 721 23.87 -1.75 18.73
C TRP A 721 22.45 -2.24 19.01
N GLU A 722 22.02 -2.21 20.28
CA GLU A 722 20.67 -2.58 20.71
C GLU A 722 19.62 -1.61 20.13
N SER A 723 18.72 -2.08 19.27
CA SER A 723 17.61 -1.26 18.76
C SER A 723 16.37 -1.27 19.68
N HIS A 724 15.43 -0.40 19.37
CA HIS A 724 14.10 -0.33 20.00
C HIS A 724 13.10 -1.37 19.44
N LEU A 725 13.56 -2.23 18.52
CA LEU A 725 12.76 -3.23 17.82
C LEU A 725 13.12 -4.62 18.37
N GLN A 726 12.13 -5.50 18.48
CA GLN A 726 12.28 -6.86 18.97
C GLN A 726 11.88 -7.90 17.90
N CYS A 727 12.52 -9.05 17.99
CA CYS A 727 12.18 -10.29 17.30
C CYS A 727 12.14 -11.40 18.35
N ASN A 728 11.00 -12.09 18.47
CA ASN A 728 10.81 -13.31 19.26
C ASN A 728 11.36 -13.25 20.70
N GLY A 729 11.27 -12.09 21.37
CA GLY A 729 11.75 -11.88 22.74
C GLY A 729 13.18 -11.33 22.85
N GLN A 730 13.85 -11.04 21.73
CA GLN A 730 15.22 -10.52 21.67
C GLN A 730 15.26 -9.15 20.96
N SER A 731 16.11 -8.23 21.41
CA SER A 731 16.33 -6.96 20.70
C SER A 731 17.06 -7.20 19.38
N ILE A 732 16.56 -6.60 18.30
CA ILE A 732 17.24 -6.62 17.00
C ILE A 732 18.50 -5.75 17.09
N LEU A 733 19.62 -6.26 16.60
CA LEU A 733 20.91 -5.57 16.60
C LEU A 733 21.12 -4.80 15.30
N TRP A 734 21.84 -3.68 15.38
CA TRP A 734 22.18 -2.82 14.24
C TRP A 734 23.69 -2.71 14.06
N ASP A 735 24.22 -3.10 12.89
CA ASP A 735 25.62 -2.84 12.49
C ASP A 735 25.77 -1.35 12.12
N LEU A 736 26.38 -0.54 13.00
CA LEU A 736 26.70 0.87 12.72
C LEU A 736 28.01 1.02 11.92
N ARG A 737 28.83 -0.03 11.89
CA ARG A 737 30.10 -0.14 11.16
C ARG A 737 29.87 -0.41 9.67
N ARG A 738 28.70 -0.90 9.26
CA ARG A 738 28.28 -1.05 7.85
C ARG A 738 26.80 -0.73 7.61
N PRO A 739 26.42 0.56 7.58
CA PRO A 739 25.04 1.02 7.31
C PRO A 739 24.60 0.85 5.84
N VAL A 740 25.10 -0.17 5.12
CA VAL A 740 24.84 -0.39 3.68
C VAL A 740 23.35 -0.64 3.41
N LYS A 741 22.69 -1.46 4.23
CA LYS A 741 21.24 -1.69 4.17
C LYS A 741 20.45 -0.38 4.34
N ALA A 742 20.78 0.42 5.35
CA ALA A 742 20.13 1.70 5.60
C ALA A 742 20.37 2.71 4.46
N ALA A 743 21.60 2.77 3.92
CA ALA A 743 21.91 3.63 2.78
C ALA A 743 21.11 3.25 1.52
N ILE A 744 20.91 1.95 1.27
CA ILE A 744 20.09 1.46 0.15
C ILE A 744 18.60 1.73 0.40
N ALA A 745 18.12 1.58 1.64
CA ALA A 745 16.76 1.95 2.04
C ALA A 745 16.48 3.45 1.79
N ALA A 746 17.34 4.34 2.29
CA ALA A 746 17.23 5.79 2.07
C ALA A 746 17.39 6.18 0.59
N ALA A 747 18.24 5.49 -0.17
CA ALA A 747 18.30 5.68 -1.62
C ALA A 747 17.01 5.26 -2.33
N SER A 748 16.34 4.20 -1.85
CA SER A 748 15.06 3.74 -2.40
C SER A 748 13.90 4.71 -2.16
N GLU A 749 13.90 5.37 -1.01
CA GLU A 749 12.98 6.45 -0.66
C GLU A 749 13.24 7.69 -1.52
N HIS A 750 14.50 8.15 -1.61
CA HIS A 750 14.86 9.34 -2.39
C HIS A 750 14.61 9.19 -3.90
N LEU A 751 14.93 8.03 -4.50
CA LEU A 751 14.77 7.80 -5.94
C LEU A 751 13.30 7.64 -6.37
N ALA A 752 12.49 6.98 -5.55
CA ALA A 752 11.22 6.40 -6.00
C ALA A 752 10.13 6.35 -4.92
N GLY A 753 10.32 7.03 -3.79
CA GLY A 753 9.34 7.12 -2.70
C GLY A 753 9.05 5.78 -2.00
N LEU A 754 9.94 4.79 -2.08
CA LEU A 754 9.72 3.52 -1.39
C LEU A 754 9.78 3.71 0.13
N LEU A 755 8.71 3.29 0.79
CA LEU A 755 8.59 3.27 2.26
C LEU A 755 8.59 1.83 2.78
N PRO A 756 8.86 1.61 4.09
CA PRO A 756 8.76 0.29 4.70
C PRO A 756 7.35 -0.30 4.52
N LEU A 757 7.27 -1.57 4.11
CA LEU A 757 6.00 -2.23 3.78
C LEU A 757 5.06 -2.38 4.99
N HIS A 758 5.53 -2.16 6.22
CA HIS A 758 4.67 -2.07 7.40
C HIS A 758 3.88 -0.75 7.48
N LEU A 759 4.30 0.31 6.80
CA LEU A 759 3.75 1.66 6.93
C LEU A 759 2.80 1.99 5.76
N VAL A 760 1.53 2.27 6.06
CA VAL A 760 0.49 2.54 5.05
C VAL A 760 -0.44 3.67 5.50
N TYR A 761 -0.82 4.55 4.57
CA TYR A 761 -1.78 5.63 4.84
C TYR A 761 -3.20 5.09 5.04
N SER A 762 -3.91 5.59 6.06
CA SER A 762 -5.24 5.15 6.45
C SER A 762 -6.25 6.29 6.40
N HIS A 763 -7.01 6.40 5.30
CA HIS A 763 -8.04 7.44 5.13
C HIS A 763 -9.02 7.49 6.33
N ALA A 764 -9.39 6.34 6.91
CA ALA A 764 -10.30 6.30 8.06
C ALA A 764 -9.74 6.93 9.36
N HIS A 765 -8.43 7.21 9.41
CA HIS A 765 -7.74 7.80 10.56
C HIS A 765 -7.03 9.13 10.22
N GLU A 766 -6.94 9.49 8.94
CA GLU A 766 -6.15 10.61 8.39
C GLU A 766 -4.64 10.57 8.72
N THR A 767 -4.12 9.40 9.12
CA THR A 767 -2.70 9.18 9.47
C THR A 767 -2.08 8.01 8.71
N ALA A 768 -0.75 7.92 8.75
CA ALA A 768 -0.07 6.65 8.54
C ALA A 768 -0.39 5.67 9.70
N VAL A 769 -0.49 4.38 9.39
CA VAL A 769 -0.74 3.29 10.33
C VAL A 769 0.27 2.18 10.07
N GLU A 770 0.77 1.57 11.13
CA GLU A 770 1.73 0.46 11.07
C GLU A 770 1.03 -0.91 11.10
N ASN A 771 1.61 -1.88 10.40
CA ASN A 771 1.26 -3.30 10.42
C ASN A 771 2.50 -4.14 10.13
N TRP A 772 3.13 -4.67 11.17
CA TRP A 772 4.46 -5.24 11.11
C TRP A 772 4.54 -6.61 10.42
N ILE A 773 3.40 -7.25 10.10
CA ILE A 773 3.33 -8.56 9.39
C ILE A 773 4.25 -8.59 8.16
N TRP A 774 4.29 -7.51 7.37
CA TRP A 774 5.02 -7.48 6.10
C TRP A 774 6.42 -6.82 6.15
N SER A 775 6.96 -6.61 7.34
CA SER A 775 8.37 -6.18 7.51
C SER A 775 9.32 -7.39 7.50
N VAL A 776 9.21 -8.22 6.45
CA VAL A 776 9.87 -9.53 6.31
C VAL A 776 10.46 -9.78 4.92
N GLY A 777 11.44 -10.69 4.84
CA GLY A 777 11.94 -11.24 3.58
C GLY A 777 12.86 -10.32 2.76
N CYS A 778 12.76 -10.42 1.44
CA CYS A 778 13.64 -9.78 0.47
C CYS A 778 13.34 -8.28 0.28
N SER A 779 13.78 -7.46 1.24
CA SER A 779 13.66 -5.99 1.20
C SER A 779 14.71 -5.30 2.08
N PRO A 780 15.38 -4.21 1.62
CA PRO A 780 16.25 -3.39 2.47
C PRO A 780 15.48 -2.62 3.57
N LEU A 781 14.16 -2.52 3.44
CA LEU A 781 13.24 -1.87 4.38
C LEU A 781 12.52 -2.89 5.30
N SER A 782 12.84 -4.18 5.18
CA SER A 782 12.48 -5.20 6.17
C SER A 782 13.22 -4.95 7.48
N VAL A 783 12.60 -5.25 8.62
CA VAL A 783 13.27 -5.16 9.94
C VAL A 783 13.77 -6.53 10.41
N THR A 784 13.17 -7.63 9.95
CA THR A 784 13.54 -8.97 10.40
C THR A 784 14.73 -9.61 9.68
N SER A 785 15.08 -9.13 8.49
CA SER A 785 16.20 -9.63 7.67
C SER A 785 17.36 -8.61 7.63
N GLU A 786 18.61 -9.06 7.55
CA GLU A 786 19.81 -8.21 7.46
C GLU A 786 20.17 -7.85 6.00
N GLY A 787 19.57 -8.58 5.04
CA GLY A 787 19.79 -8.36 3.62
C GLY A 787 19.43 -6.97 3.09
N TRP A 788 20.03 -6.62 1.95
CA TRP A 788 19.71 -5.42 1.17
C TRP A 788 19.15 -5.73 -0.23
N ARG A 789 19.00 -7.02 -0.56
CA ARG A 789 18.30 -7.44 -1.80
C ARG A 789 16.89 -6.86 -1.87
N ILE A 790 16.48 -6.50 -3.08
CA ILE A 790 15.19 -5.91 -3.41
C ILE A 790 14.34 -6.96 -4.11
N SER A 791 13.06 -7.08 -3.73
CA SER A 791 12.10 -7.99 -4.35
C SER A 791 11.43 -7.39 -5.59
N GLN A 792 10.89 -8.23 -6.48
CA GLN A 792 10.20 -7.76 -7.68
C GLN A 792 8.94 -6.95 -7.36
N PHE A 793 8.31 -7.11 -6.19
CA PHE A 793 7.26 -6.21 -5.70
C PHE A 793 7.76 -4.77 -5.55
N GLN A 794 8.95 -4.57 -4.98
CA GLN A 794 9.56 -3.26 -4.81
C GLN A 794 10.04 -2.70 -6.14
N SER A 795 10.68 -3.52 -6.99
CA SER A 795 11.08 -3.11 -8.36
C SER A 795 9.87 -2.68 -9.22
N ASP A 796 8.77 -3.42 -9.14
CA ASP A 796 7.50 -3.05 -9.77
C ASP A 796 6.93 -1.76 -9.16
N THR A 797 7.04 -1.56 -7.84
CA THR A 797 6.57 -0.34 -7.15
C THR A 797 7.37 0.90 -7.57
N ILE A 798 8.69 0.79 -7.71
CA ILE A 798 9.56 1.85 -8.27
C ILE A 798 9.06 2.26 -9.65
N ALA A 799 8.95 1.29 -10.56
CA ALA A 799 8.49 1.54 -11.93
C ALA A 799 7.07 2.11 -11.97
N ARG A 800 6.19 1.66 -11.07
CA ARG A 800 4.82 2.12 -10.95
C ARG A 800 4.71 3.54 -10.41
N ASN A 801 5.56 3.96 -9.46
CA ASN A 801 5.54 5.34 -8.95
C ASN A 801 6.00 6.34 -10.04
N TYR A 802 7.00 5.97 -10.85
CA TYR A 802 7.38 6.75 -12.04
C TYR A 802 6.21 6.90 -13.02
N ILE A 803 5.48 5.80 -13.29
CA ILE A 803 4.30 5.80 -14.16
C ILE A 803 3.17 6.65 -13.56
N ILE A 804 2.87 6.52 -12.26
CA ILE A 804 1.78 7.26 -11.61
C ILE A 804 2.08 8.76 -11.53
N THR A 805 3.30 9.16 -11.17
CA THR A 805 3.74 10.57 -11.20
C THR A 805 3.46 11.18 -12.58
N SER A 806 3.88 10.52 -13.67
CA SER A 806 3.64 11.00 -15.04
C SER A 806 2.17 10.97 -15.47
N LEU A 807 1.39 9.97 -15.02
CA LEU A 807 -0.05 9.92 -15.26
C LEU A 807 -0.77 11.07 -14.55
N GLU A 808 -0.45 11.33 -13.29
CA GLU A 808 -1.09 12.36 -12.47
C GLU A 808 -0.74 13.77 -12.95
N GLU A 809 0.52 14.04 -13.30
CA GLU A 809 0.91 15.27 -14.03
C GLU A 809 0.08 15.45 -15.31
N SER A 810 -0.06 14.40 -16.13
CA SER A 810 -0.82 14.48 -17.38
C SER A 810 -2.32 14.68 -17.17
N ILE A 811 -2.90 14.10 -16.11
CA ILE A 811 -4.31 14.27 -15.72
C ILE A 811 -4.55 15.70 -15.22
N GLN A 812 -3.71 16.22 -14.32
CA GLN A 812 -3.80 17.60 -13.84
C GLN A 812 -3.68 18.60 -15.00
N LEU A 813 -2.72 18.39 -15.90
CA LEU A 813 -2.50 19.23 -17.08
C LEU A 813 -3.71 19.19 -18.02
N VAL A 814 -4.25 18.01 -18.34
CA VAL A 814 -5.46 17.86 -19.18
C VAL A 814 -6.70 18.48 -18.50
N ASN A 815 -6.93 18.22 -17.21
CA ASN A 815 -8.05 18.81 -16.47
C ASN A 815 -7.94 20.35 -16.40
N SER A 816 -6.72 20.90 -16.29
CA SER A 816 -6.50 22.36 -16.36
C SER A 816 -6.86 22.94 -17.73
N ALA A 817 -6.54 22.24 -18.82
CA ALA A 817 -6.90 22.64 -20.17
C ALA A 817 -8.42 22.51 -20.42
N ILE A 818 -9.05 21.45 -19.93
CA ILE A 818 -10.52 21.27 -19.99
C ILE A 818 -11.23 22.39 -19.21
N ASN A 819 -10.69 22.82 -18.07
CA ASN A 819 -11.18 23.99 -17.33
C ASN A 819 -11.16 25.29 -18.15
N LEU A 820 -10.15 25.49 -19.01
CA LEU A 820 -10.12 26.65 -19.91
C LEU A 820 -11.23 26.55 -20.97
N LEU A 821 -11.43 25.37 -21.57
CA LEU A 821 -12.53 25.11 -22.51
C LEU A 821 -13.93 25.20 -21.87
N ALA A 822 -14.03 24.93 -20.56
CA ALA A 822 -15.28 25.04 -19.81
C ALA A 822 -15.62 26.49 -19.43
N ARG A 823 -14.63 27.38 -19.37
CA ARG A 823 -14.79 28.83 -19.12
C ARG A 823 -15.11 29.61 -20.39
N GLU A 824 -14.59 29.18 -21.54
CA GLU A 824 -14.77 29.88 -22.81
C GLU A 824 -16.17 29.63 -23.40
N GLN A 825 -16.91 30.72 -23.66
CA GLN A 825 -18.33 30.66 -24.04
C GLN A 825 -18.53 30.41 -25.54
N THR A 826 -19.57 29.65 -25.89
CA THR A 826 -19.89 29.39 -27.30
C THR A 826 -20.81 30.45 -27.89
N SER A 827 -20.39 31.06 -29.00
CA SER A 827 -21.24 32.00 -29.76
C SER A 827 -21.23 31.71 -31.27
N GLN A 828 -22.27 32.20 -31.96
CA GLN A 828 -22.37 32.10 -33.41
C GLN A 828 -21.25 32.86 -34.16
N LYS A 829 -20.64 33.88 -33.52
CA LYS A 829 -19.44 34.57 -34.07
C LYS A 829 -18.20 33.67 -34.00
N SER A 830 -17.96 33.03 -32.84
CA SER A 830 -16.79 32.17 -32.60
C SER A 830 -16.82 30.85 -33.40
N PHE A 831 -18.01 30.33 -33.74
CA PHE A 831 -18.17 29.01 -34.38
C PHE A 831 -17.27 28.81 -35.62
N LYS A 832 -17.20 29.79 -36.53
CA LYS A 832 -16.40 29.66 -37.78
C LYS A 832 -14.89 29.55 -37.51
N ILE A 833 -14.39 30.18 -36.43
CA ILE A 833 -12.98 30.10 -36.05
C ILE A 833 -12.72 28.78 -35.33
N PHE A 834 -13.58 28.43 -34.38
CA PHE A 834 -13.52 27.16 -33.65
C PHE A 834 -13.56 25.93 -34.57
N GLN A 835 -14.38 25.95 -35.63
CA GLN A 835 -14.47 24.86 -36.61
C GLN A 835 -13.13 24.56 -37.32
N SER A 836 -12.15 25.48 -37.31
CA SER A 836 -10.81 25.20 -37.84
C SER A 836 -9.87 24.51 -36.83
N GLN A 837 -10.22 24.50 -35.54
CA GLN A 837 -9.46 23.89 -34.45
C GLN A 837 -10.14 22.62 -33.90
N GLU A 838 -11.45 22.46 -34.11
CA GLU A 838 -12.29 21.35 -33.63
C GLU A 838 -11.68 19.97 -33.88
N SER A 839 -11.18 19.72 -35.11
CA SER A 839 -10.56 18.43 -35.46
C SER A 839 -9.23 18.19 -34.74
N GLU A 840 -8.38 19.20 -34.61
CA GLU A 840 -7.06 19.05 -33.99
C GLU A 840 -7.18 18.83 -32.49
N LEU A 841 -8.02 19.63 -31.83
CA LEU A 841 -8.30 19.53 -30.39
C LEU A 841 -8.89 18.14 -30.04
N VAL A 842 -9.87 17.65 -30.82
CA VAL A 842 -10.44 16.31 -30.63
C VAL A 842 -9.42 15.21 -30.91
N ASN A 843 -8.56 15.35 -31.92
CA ASN A 843 -7.52 14.38 -32.23
C ASN A 843 -6.45 14.29 -31.13
N GLN A 844 -5.95 15.42 -30.63
CA GLN A 844 -4.97 15.44 -29.53
C GLN A 844 -5.58 14.89 -28.24
N TYR A 845 -6.83 15.22 -27.92
CA TYR A 845 -7.54 14.63 -26.77
C TYR A 845 -7.68 13.10 -26.90
N LYS A 846 -8.14 12.61 -28.06
CA LYS A 846 -8.21 11.17 -28.37
C LYS A 846 -6.84 10.50 -28.26
N TYR A 847 -5.76 11.16 -28.67
CA TYR A 847 -4.40 10.65 -28.59
C TYR A 847 -3.93 10.50 -27.13
N VAL A 848 -4.12 11.50 -26.27
CA VAL A 848 -3.78 11.40 -24.84
C VAL A 848 -4.57 10.28 -24.15
N VAL A 849 -5.88 10.19 -24.39
CA VAL A 849 -6.73 9.10 -23.87
C VAL A 849 -6.25 7.73 -24.38
N SER A 850 -5.80 7.62 -25.62
CA SER A 850 -5.22 6.38 -26.16
C SER A 850 -3.91 5.99 -25.46
N MET A 851 -3.07 6.97 -25.10
CA MET A 851 -1.83 6.73 -24.34
C MET A 851 -2.12 6.27 -22.92
N TRP A 852 -3.09 6.89 -22.21
CA TRP A 852 -3.54 6.41 -20.89
C TRP A 852 -4.04 4.96 -20.95
N LYS A 853 -4.92 4.63 -21.91
CA LYS A 853 -5.41 3.25 -22.11
C LYS A 853 -4.26 2.28 -22.40
N ARG A 854 -3.31 2.66 -23.26
CA ARG A 854 -2.14 1.82 -23.61
C ARG A 854 -1.22 1.56 -22.43
N ILE A 855 -0.94 2.58 -21.60
CA ILE A 855 -0.14 2.45 -20.38
C ILE A 855 -0.85 1.55 -19.37
N ALA A 856 -2.15 1.76 -19.12
CA ALA A 856 -2.93 0.92 -18.19
C ALA A 856 -2.94 -0.57 -18.59
N THR A 857 -3.11 -0.88 -19.87
CA THR A 857 -3.05 -2.27 -20.38
C THR A 857 -1.66 -2.90 -20.24
N VAL A 858 -0.59 -2.13 -20.45
CA VAL A 858 0.80 -2.63 -20.31
C VAL A 858 1.19 -2.84 -18.84
N VAL A 859 0.74 -1.95 -17.94
CA VAL A 859 0.87 -2.12 -16.48
C VAL A 859 0.06 -3.33 -16.00
N GLY A 860 -1.14 -3.56 -16.57
CA GLY A 860 -1.99 -4.72 -16.26
C GLY A 860 -1.36 -6.07 -16.59
N GLY A 861 -0.53 -6.13 -17.63
CA GLY A 861 0.31 -7.31 -17.92
C GLY A 861 1.59 -7.40 -17.09
N LEU A 862 1.73 -6.60 -16.03
CA LEU A 862 2.91 -6.44 -15.18
C LEU A 862 4.22 -6.13 -15.95
N ARG A 863 4.11 -5.50 -17.13
CA ARG A 863 5.22 -5.12 -18.01
C ARG A 863 5.66 -3.67 -17.77
N HIS A 864 5.92 -3.32 -16.52
CA HIS A 864 6.17 -1.92 -16.09
C HIS A 864 7.29 -1.23 -16.89
N ALA A 865 8.36 -1.95 -17.27
CA ALA A 865 9.43 -1.42 -18.12
C ALA A 865 8.96 -0.95 -19.52
N ASP A 866 7.92 -1.57 -20.09
CA ASP A 866 7.29 -1.13 -21.35
C ASP A 866 6.27 -0.01 -21.15
N GLY A 867 5.75 0.16 -19.92
CA GLY A 867 4.96 1.33 -19.51
C GLY A 867 5.84 2.57 -19.35
N VAL A 868 6.96 2.43 -18.64
CA VAL A 868 7.97 3.48 -18.42
C VAL A 868 8.49 4.06 -19.74
N ARG A 869 8.73 3.21 -20.76
CA ARG A 869 9.13 3.63 -22.12
C ARG A 869 8.14 4.57 -22.83
N GLN A 870 6.89 4.65 -22.38
CA GLN A 870 5.84 5.47 -23.00
C GLN A 870 5.66 6.83 -22.31
N LEU A 871 6.32 7.09 -21.18
CA LEU A 871 6.06 8.28 -20.36
C LEU A 871 6.49 9.58 -21.05
N HIS A 872 7.61 9.60 -21.78
CA HIS A 872 7.98 10.76 -22.61
C HIS A 872 6.94 11.06 -23.69
N THR A 873 6.35 10.03 -24.31
CA THR A 873 5.30 10.20 -25.33
C THR A 873 3.99 10.70 -24.71
N LEU A 874 3.65 10.27 -23.49
CA LEU A 874 2.51 10.78 -22.74
C LEU A 874 2.70 12.26 -22.35
N ASP A 875 3.88 12.61 -21.85
CA ASP A 875 4.28 13.96 -21.47
C ASP A 875 4.13 14.92 -22.67
N ASP A 876 4.76 14.58 -23.81
CA ASP A 876 4.62 15.29 -25.08
C ASP A 876 3.16 15.42 -25.56
N ALA A 877 2.39 14.33 -25.51
CA ALA A 877 0.98 14.34 -25.94
C ALA A 877 0.12 15.27 -25.07
N SER A 878 0.31 15.23 -23.75
CA SER A 878 -0.42 16.07 -22.81
C SER A 878 -0.09 17.56 -23.03
N LYS A 879 1.20 17.90 -23.17
CA LYS A 879 1.69 19.25 -23.47
C LYS A 879 1.11 19.79 -24.78
N ARG A 880 1.09 18.99 -25.85
CA ARG A 880 0.49 19.37 -27.14
C ARG A 880 -1.01 19.62 -27.04
N PHE A 881 -1.75 18.83 -26.26
CA PHE A 881 -3.17 19.08 -26.02
C PHE A 881 -3.39 20.44 -25.32
N ALA A 882 -2.62 20.74 -24.26
CA ALA A 882 -2.72 22.05 -23.60
C ALA A 882 -2.26 23.21 -24.50
N GLU A 883 -1.27 23.02 -25.36
CA GLU A 883 -0.86 24.02 -26.36
C GLU A 883 -1.99 24.31 -27.36
N VAL A 884 -2.63 23.28 -27.93
CA VAL A 884 -3.78 23.42 -28.84
C VAL A 884 -4.98 24.06 -28.15
N VAL A 885 -5.21 23.77 -26.87
CA VAL A 885 -6.24 24.45 -26.07
C VAL A 885 -5.89 25.93 -25.85
N ASN A 886 -4.64 26.24 -25.49
CA ASN A 886 -4.20 27.61 -25.26
C ASN A 886 -4.24 28.47 -26.53
N THR A 887 -3.85 27.93 -27.69
CA THR A 887 -3.99 28.62 -28.98
C THR A 887 -5.45 28.80 -29.38
N THR A 888 -6.30 27.78 -29.16
CA THR A 888 -7.76 27.89 -29.38
C THR A 888 -8.38 28.98 -28.51
N VAL A 889 -8.08 29.02 -27.21
CA VAL A 889 -8.58 30.06 -26.30
C VAL A 889 -8.03 31.44 -26.69
N ALA A 890 -6.75 31.55 -27.05
CA ALA A 890 -6.17 32.82 -27.51
C ALA A 890 -6.81 33.37 -28.81
N LEU A 891 -7.35 32.50 -29.67
CA LEU A 891 -8.09 32.90 -30.87
C LEU A 891 -9.55 33.30 -30.59
N LEU A 892 -10.18 32.71 -29.55
CA LEU A 892 -11.60 32.90 -29.26
C LEU A 892 -11.87 34.01 -28.22
N HIS A 893 -11.08 34.05 -27.15
CA HIS A 893 -11.26 34.96 -26.03
C HIS A 893 -11.30 36.45 -26.41
N PRO A 894 -10.49 36.94 -27.38
CA PRO A 894 -10.58 38.32 -27.85
C PRO A 894 -11.95 38.67 -28.46
N ILE A 895 -12.65 37.72 -29.08
CA ILE A 895 -13.97 37.93 -29.73
C ILE A 895 -15.03 38.28 -28.67
N HIS A 896 -14.92 37.68 -27.48
CA HIS A 896 -15.82 37.93 -26.35
C HIS A 896 -15.38 39.15 -25.54
N CYS A 897 -14.08 39.44 -25.47
CA CYS A 897 -13.55 40.66 -24.84
C CYS A 897 -13.81 41.94 -25.67
N THR A 898 -13.86 41.85 -27.00
CA THR A 898 -14.31 42.94 -27.87
C THR A 898 -15.81 43.14 -27.70
N LYS A 899 -16.21 43.93 -26.70
CA LYS A 899 -17.55 44.51 -26.65
C LYS A 899 -17.85 45.16 -28.00
N ASP A 900 -18.95 44.75 -28.62
CA ASP A 900 -19.61 45.54 -29.66
C ASP A 900 -20.04 46.88 -29.03
N ARG A 901 -19.12 47.84 -28.97
CA ARG A 901 -19.46 49.25 -28.76
C ARG A 901 -20.20 49.71 -30.03
N LYS A 902 -21.50 49.40 -30.07
CA LYS A 902 -22.47 50.32 -30.61
C LYS A 902 -22.26 51.63 -29.87
N VAL A 903 -21.48 52.52 -30.48
CA VAL A 903 -21.57 53.94 -30.17
C VAL A 903 -22.84 54.37 -30.85
N ASP A 904 -23.96 54.19 -30.15
CA ASP A 904 -25.22 54.82 -30.53
C ASP A 904 -25.00 56.33 -30.33
N VAL A 905 -24.43 56.96 -31.36
CA VAL A 905 -24.34 58.41 -31.48
C VAL A 905 -25.77 58.88 -31.69
N GLU A 906 -26.46 59.15 -30.59
CA GLU A 906 -27.63 60.03 -30.61
C GLU A 906 -27.16 61.35 -31.23
N PHE A 907 -27.50 61.52 -32.51
CA PHE A 907 -27.04 62.63 -33.33
C PHE A 907 -27.88 63.86 -32.99
N ASP A 908 -27.75 64.34 -31.75
CA ASP A 908 -28.48 65.47 -31.22
C ASP A 908 -28.11 66.72 -32.03
N MET A 909 -29.04 67.09 -32.92
CA MET A 909 -28.92 68.20 -33.85
C MET A 909 -28.71 69.55 -33.14
N THR A 910 -28.97 69.65 -31.83
CA THR A 910 -28.66 70.84 -31.03
C THR A 910 -27.16 71.06 -30.80
N THR A 911 -26.32 70.04 -30.96
CA THR A 911 -24.86 70.14 -30.76
C THR A 911 -24.13 70.78 -31.95
N ILE A 912 -24.71 70.74 -33.16
CA ILE A 912 -24.15 71.30 -34.39
C ILE A 912 -23.87 72.82 -34.27
N PRO A 913 -24.80 73.69 -33.82
CA PRO A 913 -24.50 75.11 -33.65
C PRO A 913 -23.41 75.38 -32.61
N ALA A 914 -23.28 74.56 -31.56
CA ALA A 914 -22.21 74.70 -30.57
C ALA A 914 -20.83 74.44 -31.19
N PHE A 915 -20.69 73.38 -32.00
CA PHE A 915 -19.46 73.12 -32.75
C PHE A 915 -19.14 74.22 -33.77
N LEU A 916 -20.13 74.79 -34.44
CA LEU A 916 -19.93 75.92 -35.36
C LEU A 916 -19.44 77.19 -34.64
N VAL A 917 -19.96 77.50 -33.44
CA VAL A 917 -19.47 78.62 -32.62
C VAL A 917 -18.01 78.40 -32.19
N VAL A 918 -17.65 77.19 -31.75
CA VAL A 918 -16.27 76.85 -31.38
C VAL A 918 -15.33 76.95 -32.60
N LEU A 919 -15.73 76.45 -33.77
CA LEU A 919 -14.96 76.59 -35.01
C LEU A 919 -14.76 78.05 -35.43
N LEU A 920 -15.78 78.89 -35.29
CA LEU A 920 -15.72 80.31 -35.62
C LEU A 920 -14.81 81.09 -34.66
N ILE A 921 -14.82 80.76 -33.37
CA ILE A 921 -13.88 81.31 -32.37
C ILE A 921 -12.44 80.87 -32.70
N ILE A 922 -12.20 79.58 -32.97
CA ILE A 922 -10.89 79.06 -33.35
C ILE A 922 -10.38 79.73 -34.64
N TRP A 923 -11.24 79.93 -35.64
CA TRP A 923 -10.89 80.64 -36.88
C TRP A 923 -10.52 82.11 -36.65
N LEU A 924 -11.21 82.80 -35.73
CA LEU A 924 -10.86 84.18 -35.34
C LEU A 924 -9.52 84.24 -34.59
N VAL A 925 -9.23 83.28 -33.71
CA VAL A 925 -7.98 83.21 -32.93
C VAL A 925 -6.78 82.85 -33.80
N LEU A 926 -6.94 81.92 -34.74
CA LEU A 926 -5.86 81.46 -35.64
C LEU A 926 -5.67 82.37 -36.87
N ARG A 927 -6.42 83.46 -37.01
CA ARG A 927 -6.35 84.34 -38.18
C ARG A 927 -5.00 85.11 -38.19
N PRO A 928 -4.10 84.87 -39.17
CA PRO A 928 -2.73 85.38 -39.09
C PRO A 928 -2.68 86.91 -39.23
N ARG A 929 -2.12 87.57 -38.22
CA ARG A 929 -1.80 89.01 -38.28
C ARG A 929 -0.68 89.23 -39.30
N ARG A 930 -0.92 90.05 -40.33
CA ARG A 930 0.08 90.37 -41.36
C ARG A 930 1.33 91.01 -40.73
N ALA A 931 2.50 90.57 -41.16
CA ALA A 931 3.78 91.10 -40.70
C ALA A 931 3.98 92.56 -41.15
N LYS A 932 4.64 93.36 -40.31
CA LYS A 932 5.19 94.66 -40.72
C LYS A 932 6.45 94.42 -41.56
N PRO A 933 6.67 95.14 -42.68
CA PRO A 933 7.95 95.11 -43.37
C PRO A 933 9.04 95.74 -42.50
N LYS A 934 10.28 95.25 -42.62
CA LYS A 934 11.46 95.92 -42.07
C LYS A 934 11.91 97.01 -43.03
N ILE A 935 12.35 98.13 -42.48
CA ILE A 935 13.30 99.04 -43.11
C ILE A 935 14.70 98.62 -42.62
N ASN A 936 15.74 98.86 -43.42
CA ASN A 936 17.14 98.54 -43.09
C ASN A 936 17.61 99.25 -41.82
#